data_AF-A0A6B2KYE0-F1
#
_entry.id   AF-A0A6B2KYE0-F1
#
_cell.length_a   1.000
_cell.length_b   1.000
_cell.length_c   1.000
_cell.angle_alpha   90.00
_cell.angle_beta   90.00
_cell.angle_gamma   90.00
#
_symmetry.space_group_name_H-M   'P 1'
#
loop_
_entity.id
_entity.type
_entity.pdbx_description
1 polymer ?
#
loop_
_entity_poly.entity_id
_entity_poly.type
_entity_poly.pdbx_seq_one_letter_code
_entity_poly.pdbx_strand_id
1 'polypeptide(L)'
;MECIEEYIKTKVLPFYANTHSTSSTYGYQSTLFRNEARQIIAEALNAKAESDVVLFSGRGVTGAVNQLVQVLIKSVGLGEGSVVFNSPYEHHSSILPWREVGCKVVTIREHHSGRIDYKHLKEELKLHENWKVKIGSFSAASNVTGVLSNIEKITILLHRYKALSFWDFATAGPYLKIDMNPTVEGPHADLAYKDAVFISTHKFMGGPGTPGLLVAKKALFNLDCPPSSPGGGTVFFVTEQKHQYLDNILEREEGGTPDIVGSIRAGLVFKVKQSIGVQTIQGLEHDFAIRAEKRLMGIANLYLLGPSISKVRKLAIFSFLISDPSKPGMHFLHYNFVCALLNDLFGIQSRGGCACAGPYAQVLLGISNELAQNYQDLLIQGENEGLKPGFIRLNFNYFITEEEFEFILSSIEFVCKEGWKFLPQYSFNEATNEWKHISNVKAMQCLHLDSFALKDGKVIWPEAVHYQTGSYRDYLDEANKLASNIKIEIDKNVDPTQPEKLVWFEYPEEAGKCTKSCSPFCPHEYKKTGKCNSPKGNTENDKGAHGKSKRHRMSERCTTDHKSTQPDNTSKHVHEKTKEKHHHTNQKDNKEKHKNTQKEAEKEKEKLTPEKQKEPEKDKEKVKTTLKEHRTAQKEPEKDKTAPKEPEKDKTAYKEPEKDKTAYKEPEKDKTAHKEPEKDKEGDSKKGEKEKRNIKKGKSSPQVKQTKRLKG
;
A
#
# COMPACT_ATOMS: atom_id res chain seq x y z
N MET A 1 -19.06 -9.33 0.86
CA MET A 1 -18.16 -9.86 -0.19
C MET A 1 -18.87 -10.93 -1.03
N GLU A 2 -19.48 -11.92 -0.39
CA GLU A 2 -20.32 -12.99 -0.99
C GLU A 2 -21.12 -12.58 -2.24
N CYS A 3 -21.85 -11.46 -2.20
CA CYS A 3 -22.63 -10.95 -3.34
C CYS A 3 -21.83 -10.70 -4.64
N ILE A 4 -20.53 -10.38 -4.56
CA ILE A 4 -19.63 -10.26 -5.72
C ILE A 4 -19.24 -11.65 -6.23
N GLU A 5 -18.87 -12.56 -5.32
CA GLU A 5 -18.41 -13.89 -5.69
C GLU A 5 -19.54 -14.76 -6.25
N GLU A 6 -20.77 -14.67 -5.71
CA GLU A 6 -21.93 -15.37 -6.26
C GLU A 6 -22.37 -14.78 -7.61
N TYR A 7 -22.23 -13.47 -7.81
CA TYR A 7 -22.44 -12.86 -9.14
C TYR A 7 -21.39 -13.35 -10.14
N ILE A 8 -20.10 -13.40 -9.76
CA ILE A 8 -19.04 -13.93 -10.63
C ILE A 8 -19.32 -15.39 -10.98
N LYS A 9 -19.59 -16.22 -9.97
CA LYS A 9 -19.90 -17.66 -10.09
C LYS A 9 -21.13 -17.94 -10.97
N THR A 10 -22.20 -17.15 -10.87
CA THR A 10 -23.48 -17.44 -11.56
C THR A 10 -23.76 -16.59 -12.80
N LYS A 11 -23.04 -15.49 -13.03
CA LYS A 11 -23.28 -14.55 -14.15
C LYS A 11 -22.04 -14.23 -15.00
N VAL A 12 -20.82 -14.45 -14.49
CA VAL A 12 -19.58 -14.16 -15.24
C VAL A 12 -18.94 -15.45 -15.76
N LEU A 13 -18.61 -16.39 -14.87
CA LEU A 13 -17.94 -17.65 -15.24
C LEU A 13 -18.70 -18.50 -16.29
N PRO A 14 -20.04 -18.59 -16.29
CA PRO A 14 -20.78 -19.35 -17.31
C PRO A 14 -20.65 -18.81 -18.74
N PHE A 15 -20.21 -17.56 -18.91
CA PHE A 15 -20.00 -16.90 -20.22
C PHE A 15 -18.53 -16.59 -20.50
N TYR A 16 -17.60 -17.16 -19.73
CA TYR A 16 -16.17 -16.89 -19.84
C TYR A 16 -15.59 -17.41 -21.16
N ALA A 17 -14.99 -16.51 -21.95
CA ALA A 17 -14.16 -16.83 -23.10
C ALA A 17 -13.14 -15.70 -23.34
N ASN A 18 -12.13 -15.94 -24.18
CA ASN A 18 -11.10 -14.95 -24.46
C ASN A 18 -11.66 -13.75 -25.25
N THR A 19 -11.29 -12.53 -24.85
CA THR A 19 -11.84 -11.27 -25.38
C THR A 19 -11.49 -10.99 -26.84
N HIS A 20 -10.45 -11.65 -27.36
CA HIS A 20 -9.97 -11.52 -28.74
C HIS A 20 -10.85 -12.25 -29.80
N SER A 21 -12.04 -12.74 -29.43
CA SER A 21 -12.90 -13.56 -30.31
C SER A 21 -14.38 -13.13 -30.26
N THR A 22 -14.63 -11.88 -30.64
CA THR A 22 -15.95 -11.22 -30.65
C THR A 22 -16.98 -11.85 -31.60
N SER A 23 -16.57 -12.65 -32.57
CA SER A 23 -17.47 -13.45 -33.42
C SER A 23 -18.21 -14.57 -32.66
N SER A 24 -17.83 -14.84 -31.41
CA SER A 24 -18.47 -15.82 -30.53
C SER A 24 -19.27 -15.13 -29.43
N THR A 25 -20.45 -15.65 -29.09
CA THR A 25 -21.34 -15.05 -28.07
C THR A 25 -20.64 -14.86 -26.73
N TYR A 26 -19.83 -15.83 -26.29
CA TYR A 26 -19.15 -15.79 -25.00
C TYR A 26 -17.92 -14.85 -25.02
N GLY A 27 -17.17 -14.81 -26.12
CA GLY A 27 -16.07 -13.87 -26.30
C GLY A 27 -16.56 -12.42 -26.35
N TYR A 28 -17.67 -12.19 -27.06
CA TYR A 28 -18.39 -10.92 -27.06
C TYR A 28 -18.88 -10.52 -25.66
N GLN A 29 -19.58 -11.42 -24.95
CA GLN A 29 -20.09 -11.14 -23.60
C GLN A 29 -18.97 -10.87 -22.57
N SER A 30 -17.86 -11.60 -22.65
CA SER A 30 -16.67 -11.38 -21.82
C SER A 30 -16.03 -10.02 -22.11
N THR A 31 -15.98 -9.60 -23.38
CA THR A 31 -15.51 -8.26 -23.78
C THR A 31 -16.45 -7.16 -23.31
N LEU A 32 -17.77 -7.35 -23.40
CA LEU A 32 -18.77 -6.39 -22.88
C LEU A 32 -18.60 -6.17 -21.37
N PHE A 33 -18.63 -7.22 -20.56
CA PHE A 33 -18.48 -7.10 -19.10
C PHE A 33 -17.15 -6.41 -18.71
N ARG A 34 -16.06 -6.67 -19.45
CA ARG A 34 -14.77 -6.04 -19.21
C ARG A 34 -14.76 -4.55 -19.57
N ASN A 35 -15.49 -4.16 -20.61
CA ASN A 35 -15.63 -2.76 -21.01
C ASN A 35 -16.59 -1.98 -20.09
N GLU A 36 -17.71 -2.59 -19.66
CA GLU A 36 -18.59 -2.06 -18.62
C GLU A 36 -17.82 -1.82 -17.31
N ALA A 37 -17.01 -2.79 -16.88
CA ALA A 37 -16.18 -2.65 -15.69
C ALA A 37 -15.20 -1.48 -15.79
N ARG A 38 -14.59 -1.26 -16.96
CA ARG A 38 -13.74 -0.08 -17.23
C ARG A 38 -14.54 1.22 -17.19
N GLN A 39 -15.74 1.25 -17.77
CA GLN A 39 -16.61 2.44 -17.75
C GLN A 39 -17.01 2.81 -16.30
N ILE A 40 -17.45 1.84 -15.51
CA ILE A 40 -17.78 2.02 -14.08
C ILE A 40 -16.59 2.63 -13.32
N ILE A 41 -15.37 2.12 -13.55
CA ILE A 41 -14.15 2.65 -12.94
C ILE A 41 -13.88 4.09 -13.41
N ALA A 42 -14.03 4.38 -14.71
CA ALA A 42 -13.83 5.72 -15.26
C ALA A 42 -14.81 6.74 -14.65
N GLU A 43 -16.10 6.41 -14.59
CA GLU A 43 -17.15 7.22 -13.96
C GLU A 43 -16.87 7.43 -12.46
N ALA A 44 -16.50 6.38 -11.73
CA ALA A 44 -16.17 6.44 -10.31
C ALA A 44 -14.93 7.30 -9.98
N LEU A 45 -14.07 7.53 -10.97
CA LEU A 45 -12.85 8.34 -10.87
C LEU A 45 -12.98 9.73 -11.51
N ASN A 46 -14.12 10.05 -12.15
CA ASN A 46 -14.27 11.24 -13.01
C ASN A 46 -13.14 11.29 -14.08
N ALA A 47 -12.82 10.14 -14.67
CA ALA A 47 -11.89 10.00 -15.79
C ALA A 47 -12.65 10.20 -17.11
N LYS A 48 -12.12 11.06 -17.98
CA LYS A 48 -12.78 11.51 -19.21
C LYS A 48 -12.34 10.69 -20.41
N ALA A 49 -13.27 10.00 -21.07
CA ALA A 49 -12.97 9.05 -22.15
C ALA A 49 -12.26 9.71 -23.35
N GLU A 50 -12.33 11.04 -23.49
CA GLU A 50 -11.67 11.83 -24.52
C GLU A 50 -10.17 11.98 -24.23
N SER A 51 -9.81 12.36 -23.00
CA SER A 51 -8.43 12.74 -22.60
C SER A 51 -7.68 11.68 -21.79
N ASP A 52 -8.39 10.69 -21.23
CA ASP A 52 -7.87 9.76 -20.22
C ASP A 52 -8.01 8.30 -20.68
N VAL A 53 -7.21 7.41 -20.09
CA VAL A 53 -7.30 5.95 -20.25
C VAL A 53 -7.35 5.27 -18.89
N VAL A 54 -8.02 4.12 -18.81
CA VAL A 54 -8.11 3.26 -17.63
C VAL A 54 -7.57 1.88 -18.02
N LEU A 55 -6.38 1.55 -17.53
CA LEU A 55 -5.62 0.35 -17.86
C LEU A 55 -5.58 -0.63 -16.67
N PHE A 56 -5.78 -1.92 -16.95
CA PHE A 56 -5.74 -3.00 -15.95
C PHE A 56 -4.32 -3.56 -15.76
N SER A 57 -3.47 -2.83 -15.04
CA SER A 57 -2.01 -3.04 -14.91
C SER A 57 -1.55 -4.20 -14.01
N GLY A 58 -2.26 -5.33 -13.96
CA GLY A 58 -1.78 -6.53 -13.28
C GLY A 58 -1.62 -6.39 -11.75
N ARG A 59 -0.38 -6.40 -11.22
CA ARG A 59 -0.12 -6.56 -9.77
C ARG A 59 -0.20 -5.25 -8.97
N GLY A 60 -1.42 -4.72 -8.79
CA GLY A 60 -1.69 -3.54 -7.95
C GLY A 60 -0.96 -2.27 -8.43
N VAL A 61 -0.72 -1.34 -7.51
CA VAL A 61 0.09 -0.12 -7.78
C VAL A 61 1.49 -0.46 -8.27
N THR A 62 2.13 -1.54 -7.78
CA THR A 62 3.44 -1.95 -8.28
C THR A 62 3.43 -2.22 -9.79
N GLY A 63 2.39 -2.88 -10.30
CA GLY A 63 2.20 -3.09 -11.73
C GLY A 63 1.89 -1.78 -12.48
N ALA A 64 0.99 -0.95 -11.95
CA ALA A 64 0.62 0.34 -12.53
C ALA A 64 1.79 1.34 -12.65
N VAL A 65 2.64 1.44 -11.63
CA VAL A 65 3.82 2.30 -11.64
C VAL A 65 4.86 1.78 -12.63
N ASN A 66 5.16 0.47 -12.65
CA ASN A 66 6.12 -0.10 -13.60
C ASN A 66 5.63 0.04 -15.06
N GLN A 67 4.32 -0.13 -15.32
CA GLN A 67 3.74 0.13 -16.63
C GLN A 67 3.92 1.60 -17.03
N LEU A 68 3.55 2.55 -16.18
CA LEU A 68 3.71 3.98 -16.49
C LEU A 68 5.18 4.36 -16.70
N VAL A 69 6.11 3.84 -15.89
CA VAL A 69 7.56 4.06 -16.07
C VAL A 69 8.00 3.62 -17.47
N GLN A 70 7.57 2.45 -17.95
CA GLN A 70 7.88 1.98 -19.30
C GLN A 70 7.23 2.83 -20.41
N VAL A 71 6.01 3.33 -20.20
CA VAL A 71 5.38 4.31 -21.12
C VAL A 71 6.19 5.61 -21.18
N LEU A 72 6.64 6.13 -20.03
CA LEU A 72 7.36 7.40 -19.92
C LEU A 72 8.79 7.34 -20.46
N ILE A 73 9.51 6.23 -20.27
CA ILE A 73 10.84 6.01 -20.90
C ILE A 73 10.73 6.18 -22.42
N LYS A 74 9.70 5.60 -23.02
CA LYS A 74 9.51 5.60 -24.48
C LYS A 74 8.91 6.92 -24.98
N SER A 75 7.90 7.44 -24.29
CA SER A 75 7.07 8.55 -24.79
C SER A 75 7.58 9.95 -24.42
N VAL A 76 8.22 10.13 -23.25
CA VAL A 76 8.80 11.43 -22.82
C VAL A 76 10.33 11.37 -22.65
N GLY A 77 10.94 10.19 -22.80
CA GLY A 77 12.35 9.98 -22.55
C GLY A 77 12.71 10.20 -21.08
N LEU A 78 11.98 9.53 -20.18
CA LEU A 78 12.32 9.40 -18.76
C LEU A 78 13.68 8.67 -18.62
N GLY A 79 14.52 9.14 -17.69
CA GLY A 79 15.87 8.61 -17.46
C GLY A 79 16.78 9.63 -16.79
N GLU A 80 18.07 9.63 -17.12
CA GLU A 80 18.99 10.69 -16.70
C GLU A 80 18.46 12.09 -17.08
N GLY A 81 18.72 13.10 -16.24
CA GLY A 81 18.12 14.43 -16.39
C GLY A 81 16.62 14.51 -16.05
N SER A 82 16.04 13.46 -15.47
CA SER A 82 14.68 13.42 -14.93
C SER A 82 14.66 13.44 -13.39
N VAL A 83 13.77 14.22 -12.78
CA VAL A 83 13.61 14.32 -11.33
C VAL A 83 12.21 13.90 -10.88
N VAL A 84 12.15 13.14 -9.80
CA VAL A 84 10.91 12.65 -9.16
C VAL A 84 10.85 13.15 -7.72
N PHE A 85 9.91 14.05 -7.42
CA PHE A 85 9.61 14.51 -6.07
C PHE A 85 8.59 13.56 -5.41
N ASN A 86 8.82 13.15 -4.17
CA ASN A 86 7.91 12.26 -3.45
C ASN A 86 7.69 12.65 -1.98
N SER A 87 6.68 12.06 -1.31
CA SER A 87 6.36 12.39 0.09
C SER A 87 7.36 11.78 1.09
N PRO A 88 7.35 12.20 2.38
CA PRO A 88 8.11 11.54 3.44
C PRO A 88 7.73 10.06 3.64
N TYR A 89 6.54 9.66 3.18
CA TYR A 89 5.85 8.44 3.60
C TYR A 89 5.42 7.55 2.42
N GLU A 90 6.18 7.56 1.33
CA GLU A 90 5.94 6.65 0.20
C GLU A 90 6.18 5.18 0.57
N HIS A 91 5.32 4.33 -0.01
CA HIS A 91 5.54 2.89 -0.08
C HIS A 91 6.67 2.55 -1.06
N HIS A 92 7.42 1.46 -0.83
CA HIS A 92 8.56 1.06 -1.68
C HIS A 92 8.22 0.97 -3.19
N SER A 93 7.02 0.51 -3.54
CA SER A 93 6.50 0.49 -4.94
C SER A 93 6.52 1.85 -5.65
N SER A 94 6.46 2.94 -4.89
CA SER A 94 6.36 4.32 -5.35
C SER A 94 7.68 5.09 -5.14
N ILE A 95 8.76 4.36 -4.79
CA ILE A 95 10.14 4.86 -4.68
C ILE A 95 11.06 4.14 -5.67
N LEU A 96 11.09 2.80 -5.61
CA LEU A 96 12.14 2.00 -6.28
C LEU A 96 12.10 2.08 -7.81
N PRO A 97 10.94 1.96 -8.51
CA PRO A 97 10.91 2.01 -9.98
C PRO A 97 11.49 3.29 -10.58
N TRP A 98 11.47 4.41 -9.84
CA TRP A 98 12.07 5.67 -10.27
C TRP A 98 13.61 5.67 -10.13
N ARG A 99 14.15 4.96 -9.14
CA ARG A 99 15.60 4.83 -8.90
C ARG A 99 16.26 3.91 -9.92
N GLU A 100 15.66 2.75 -10.18
CA GLU A 100 16.18 1.74 -11.12
C GLU A 100 16.30 2.27 -12.57
N VAL A 101 15.55 3.32 -12.91
CA VAL A 101 15.58 3.97 -14.23
C VAL A 101 16.39 5.28 -14.24
N GLY A 102 17.26 5.49 -13.25
CA GLY A 102 18.23 6.59 -13.24
C GLY A 102 17.66 7.98 -12.94
N CYS A 103 16.40 8.10 -12.48
CA CYS A 103 15.85 9.40 -12.10
C CYS A 103 16.41 9.87 -10.75
N LYS A 104 16.64 11.17 -10.62
CA LYS A 104 16.94 11.78 -9.31
C LYS A 104 15.66 11.78 -8.46
N VAL A 105 15.61 10.95 -7.42
CA VAL A 105 14.48 10.94 -6.46
C VAL A 105 14.76 11.93 -5.32
N VAL A 106 13.85 12.87 -5.10
CA VAL A 106 13.94 13.94 -4.09
C VAL A 106 12.78 13.82 -3.10
N THR A 107 13.07 13.37 -1.89
CA THR A 107 12.07 13.27 -0.82
C THR A 107 11.78 14.63 -0.21
N ILE A 108 10.52 15.06 -0.32
CA ILE A 108 10.05 16.28 0.31
C ILE A 108 9.91 16.04 1.82
N ARG A 109 10.46 16.95 2.62
CA ARG A 109 10.43 16.86 4.10
C ARG A 109 9.02 16.79 4.67
N GLU A 110 8.91 16.18 5.84
CA GLU A 110 7.72 16.31 6.68
C GLU A 110 7.74 17.64 7.43
N HIS A 111 6.66 18.40 7.32
CA HIS A 111 6.38 19.59 8.11
C HIS A 111 6.02 19.19 9.55
N HIS A 112 6.30 20.04 10.54
CA HIS A 112 6.09 19.79 11.98
C HIS A 112 4.63 19.46 12.41
N SER A 113 3.69 19.52 11.48
CA SER A 113 2.29 19.11 11.64
C SER A 113 2.00 17.68 11.17
N GLY A 114 3.02 16.92 10.74
CA GLY A 114 2.86 15.64 10.06
C GLY A 114 2.15 15.77 8.70
N ARG A 115 2.66 16.68 7.85
CA ARG A 115 2.16 16.95 6.49
C ARG A 115 3.35 17.16 5.55
N ILE A 116 3.16 17.04 4.24
CA ILE A 116 4.21 17.39 3.25
C ILE A 116 4.57 18.89 3.35
N ASP A 117 5.86 19.21 3.41
CA ASP A 117 6.37 20.58 3.42
C ASP A 117 6.24 21.24 2.03
N TYR A 118 5.16 22.00 1.84
CA TYR A 118 4.91 22.75 0.60
C TYR A 118 5.96 23.83 0.29
N LYS A 119 6.69 24.33 1.30
CA LYS A 119 7.77 25.30 1.08
C LYS A 119 8.96 24.57 0.47
N HIS A 120 9.37 23.44 1.06
CA HIS A 120 10.43 22.58 0.52
C HIS A 120 10.10 22.09 -0.89
N LEU A 121 8.87 21.62 -1.15
CA LEU A 121 8.46 21.23 -2.52
C LEU A 121 8.61 22.39 -3.52
N LYS A 122 8.25 23.63 -3.14
CA LYS A 122 8.43 24.80 -4.00
C LYS A 122 9.90 25.20 -4.18
N GLU A 123 10.75 24.97 -3.19
CA GLU A 123 12.19 25.20 -3.25
C GLU A 123 12.87 24.18 -4.17
N GLU A 124 12.53 22.90 -4.04
CA GLU A 124 13.02 21.81 -4.88
C GLU A 124 12.54 21.92 -6.34
N LEU A 125 11.27 22.29 -6.59
CA LEU A 125 10.74 22.53 -7.93
C LEU A 125 11.43 23.69 -8.67
N LYS A 126 11.91 24.70 -7.92
CA LYS A 126 12.76 25.78 -8.46
C LYS A 126 14.18 25.32 -8.73
N LEU A 127 14.80 24.63 -7.77
CA LEU A 127 16.19 24.13 -7.89
C LEU A 127 16.37 23.24 -9.13
N HIS A 128 15.31 22.53 -9.52
CA HIS A 128 15.28 21.65 -10.69
C HIS A 128 14.51 22.23 -11.88
N GLU A 129 14.23 23.54 -11.94
CA GLU A 129 13.31 24.11 -12.93
C GLU A 129 13.68 23.82 -14.39
N ASN A 130 14.98 23.71 -14.67
CA ASN A 130 15.58 23.42 -15.98
C ASN A 130 15.73 21.92 -16.31
N TRP A 131 15.26 21.01 -15.44
CA TRP A 131 15.30 19.57 -15.72
C TRP A 131 14.28 19.17 -16.79
N LYS A 132 14.70 18.26 -17.69
CA LYS A 132 13.94 17.85 -18.88
C LYS A 132 12.57 17.28 -18.51
N VAL A 133 12.54 16.37 -17.53
CA VAL A 133 11.33 15.76 -16.99
C VAL A 133 11.29 16.01 -15.49
N LYS A 134 10.17 16.56 -15.02
CA LYS A 134 9.86 16.76 -13.60
C LYS A 134 8.56 16.04 -13.29
N ILE A 135 8.55 15.20 -12.27
CA ILE A 135 7.41 14.42 -11.82
C ILE A 135 7.24 14.62 -10.32
N GLY A 136 6.02 14.84 -9.86
CA GLY A 136 5.62 14.57 -8.49
C GLY A 136 4.88 13.24 -8.41
N SER A 137 5.40 12.29 -7.64
CA SER A 137 4.77 10.98 -7.40
C SER A 137 4.47 10.86 -5.91
N PHE A 138 3.23 11.09 -5.52
CA PHE A 138 2.83 11.26 -4.11
C PHE A 138 1.76 10.26 -3.67
N SER A 139 1.94 9.68 -2.47
CA SER A 139 0.90 8.92 -1.78
C SER A 139 -0.25 9.84 -1.35
N ALA A 140 -1.48 9.46 -1.72
CA ALA A 140 -2.71 10.15 -1.30
C ALA A 140 -2.97 9.99 0.21
N ALA A 141 -2.56 8.86 0.81
CA ALA A 141 -2.54 8.64 2.25
C ALA A 141 -1.37 7.74 2.67
N SER A 142 -0.71 8.07 3.80
CA SER A 142 0.34 7.22 4.39
C SER A 142 -0.20 5.83 4.76
N ASN A 143 0.49 4.78 4.35
CA ASN A 143 0.18 3.39 4.73
C ASN A 143 0.65 3.03 6.17
N VAL A 144 1.31 3.95 6.85
CA VAL A 144 1.83 3.78 8.22
C VAL A 144 1.00 4.59 9.22
N THR A 145 0.83 5.89 8.97
CA THR A 145 0.22 6.84 9.91
C THR A 145 -1.16 7.31 9.47
N GLY A 146 -1.69 6.81 8.35
CA GLY A 146 -2.99 7.20 7.79
C GLY A 146 -3.08 8.63 7.26
N VAL A 147 -2.04 9.47 7.46
CA VAL A 147 -1.99 10.90 7.13
C VAL A 147 -2.42 11.17 5.69
N LEU A 148 -3.35 12.10 5.50
CA LEU A 148 -3.85 12.48 4.18
C LEU A 148 -3.02 13.60 3.54
N SER A 149 -2.67 13.41 2.27
CA SER A 149 -2.11 14.46 1.42
C SER A 149 -3.20 15.46 1.00
N ASN A 150 -2.84 16.74 0.86
CA ASN A 150 -3.71 17.70 0.17
C ASN A 150 -3.40 17.63 -1.33
N ILE A 151 -4.16 16.78 -2.02
CA ILE A 151 -3.93 16.34 -3.39
C ILE A 151 -3.96 17.53 -4.35
N GLU A 152 -5.04 18.30 -4.32
CA GLU A 152 -5.28 19.43 -5.23
C GLU A 152 -4.21 20.53 -5.06
N LYS A 153 -3.84 20.87 -3.82
CA LYS A 153 -2.80 21.88 -3.55
C LYS A 153 -1.42 21.46 -4.03
N ILE A 154 -1.08 20.16 -3.93
CA ILE A 154 0.21 19.63 -4.41
C ILE A 154 0.20 19.58 -5.94
N THR A 155 -0.88 19.08 -6.53
CA THR A 155 -1.12 18.99 -7.98
C THR A 155 -0.98 20.36 -8.65
N ILE A 156 -1.69 21.38 -8.16
CA ILE A 156 -1.60 22.76 -8.66
C ILE A 156 -0.18 23.33 -8.49
N LEU A 157 0.53 22.99 -7.43
CA LEU A 157 1.92 23.43 -7.23
C LEU A 157 2.88 22.77 -8.23
N LEU A 158 2.73 21.48 -8.53
CA LEU A 158 3.54 20.76 -9.52
C LEU A 158 3.36 21.35 -10.93
N HIS A 159 2.11 21.47 -11.38
CA HIS A 159 1.78 22.00 -12.71
C HIS A 159 2.27 23.43 -12.93
N ARG A 160 2.23 24.29 -11.90
CA ARG A 160 2.79 25.65 -11.94
C ARG A 160 4.30 25.71 -12.22
N TYR A 161 5.03 24.61 -12.00
CA TYR A 161 6.46 24.46 -12.31
C TYR A 161 6.73 23.54 -13.52
N LYS A 162 5.68 23.20 -14.29
CA LYS A 162 5.70 22.24 -15.40
C LYS A 162 6.25 20.87 -14.96
N ALA A 163 5.79 20.40 -13.81
CA ALA A 163 6.03 19.04 -13.32
C ALA A 163 4.73 18.23 -13.39
N LEU A 164 4.82 16.97 -13.85
CA LEU A 164 3.68 16.05 -13.93
C LEU A 164 3.20 15.66 -12.53
N SER A 165 1.91 15.34 -12.38
CA SER A 165 1.27 15.03 -11.11
C SER A 165 0.70 13.60 -11.07
N PHE A 166 1.43 12.68 -10.45
CA PHE A 166 1.06 11.27 -10.27
C PHE A 166 0.69 10.95 -8.81
N TRP A 167 -0.34 10.12 -8.60
CA TRP A 167 -0.89 9.84 -7.27
C TRP A 167 -1.08 8.35 -6.95
N ASP A 168 -0.46 7.89 -5.86
CA ASP A 168 -0.68 6.55 -5.30
C ASP A 168 -1.90 6.54 -4.37
N PHE A 169 -2.97 5.90 -4.84
CA PHE A 169 -4.22 5.67 -4.12
C PHE A 169 -4.33 4.24 -3.56
N ALA A 170 -3.24 3.48 -3.42
CA ALA A 170 -3.29 2.14 -2.83
C ALA A 170 -3.92 2.16 -1.43
N THR A 171 -3.49 3.08 -0.56
CA THR A 171 -4.00 3.18 0.81
C THR A 171 -5.30 3.99 0.88
N ALA A 172 -5.38 5.09 0.12
CA ALA A 172 -6.51 6.01 0.17
C ALA A 172 -7.74 5.53 -0.61
N GLY A 173 -7.54 4.74 -1.65
CA GLY A 173 -8.54 4.36 -2.65
C GLY A 173 -9.81 3.72 -2.11
N PRO A 174 -9.77 2.81 -1.13
CA PRO A 174 -10.98 2.24 -0.53
C PRO A 174 -11.87 3.27 0.17
N TYR A 175 -11.28 4.36 0.69
CA TYR A 175 -11.92 5.26 1.65
C TYR A 175 -12.25 6.65 1.10
N LEU A 176 -11.37 7.23 0.28
CA LEU A 176 -11.51 8.61 -0.20
C LEU A 176 -12.21 8.72 -1.56
N LYS A 177 -12.60 9.95 -1.93
CA LYS A 177 -12.93 10.23 -3.33
C LYS A 177 -11.64 10.12 -4.15
N ILE A 178 -11.70 9.42 -5.28
CA ILE A 178 -10.66 9.46 -6.31
C ILE A 178 -11.23 10.35 -7.41
N ASP A 179 -10.47 11.35 -7.85
CA ASP A 179 -10.95 12.33 -8.81
C ASP A 179 -9.81 12.78 -9.73
N MET A 180 -9.84 12.28 -10.97
CA MET A 180 -8.85 12.52 -12.02
C MET A 180 -8.93 13.95 -12.59
N ASN A 181 -10.12 14.56 -12.56
CA ASN A 181 -10.42 15.85 -13.19
C ASN A 181 -11.30 16.74 -12.28
N PRO A 182 -10.89 17.04 -11.02
CA PRO A 182 -11.75 17.71 -10.07
C PRO A 182 -12.07 19.14 -10.53
N THR A 183 -13.35 19.49 -10.51
CA THR A 183 -13.76 20.90 -10.56
C THR A 183 -13.45 21.52 -9.20
N VAL A 184 -12.51 22.46 -9.17
CA VAL A 184 -12.19 23.26 -7.97
C VAL A 184 -12.41 24.75 -8.27
N GLU A 185 -12.53 25.56 -7.23
CA GLU A 185 -12.71 27.01 -7.37
C GLU A 185 -11.40 27.77 -7.07
N GLY A 186 -11.27 28.96 -7.65
CA GLY A 186 -10.15 29.88 -7.40
C GLY A 186 -9.06 29.88 -8.49
N PRO A 187 -7.93 30.58 -8.23
CA PRO A 187 -6.86 30.74 -9.21
C PRO A 187 -6.10 29.43 -9.45
N HIS A 188 -5.82 29.13 -10.71
CA HIS A 188 -5.18 27.89 -11.17
C HIS A 188 -6.03 26.61 -10.98
N ALA A 189 -7.36 26.74 -10.93
CA ALA A 189 -8.28 25.61 -10.85
C ALA A 189 -8.17 24.65 -12.06
N ASP A 190 -7.84 25.20 -13.23
CA ASP A 190 -7.49 24.48 -14.46
C ASP A 190 -6.30 23.52 -14.28
N LEU A 191 -5.45 23.73 -13.27
CA LEU A 191 -4.28 22.92 -12.98
C LEU A 191 -4.55 21.84 -11.90
N ALA A 192 -5.80 21.50 -11.58
CA ALA A 192 -6.15 20.53 -10.52
C ALA A 192 -6.36 19.07 -10.99
N TYR A 193 -6.31 18.81 -12.31
CA TYR A 193 -6.35 17.46 -12.90
C TYR A 193 -5.12 16.64 -12.50
N LYS A 194 -5.15 15.31 -12.63
CA LYS A 194 -3.98 14.44 -12.41
C LYS A 194 -3.47 13.93 -13.75
N ASP A 195 -2.15 13.76 -13.86
CA ASP A 195 -1.57 13.12 -15.05
C ASP A 195 -1.66 11.60 -14.96
N ALA A 196 -1.51 11.04 -13.75
CA ALA A 196 -1.73 9.62 -13.48
C ALA A 196 -2.23 9.36 -12.05
N VAL A 197 -2.98 8.27 -11.90
CA VAL A 197 -3.50 7.73 -10.64
C VAL A 197 -3.27 6.21 -10.62
N PHE A 198 -2.66 5.71 -9.55
CA PHE A 198 -2.39 4.29 -9.35
C PHE A 198 -3.29 3.71 -8.26
N ILE A 199 -3.91 2.55 -8.49
CA ILE A 199 -4.81 1.91 -7.50
C ILE A 199 -4.47 0.43 -7.31
N SER A 200 -4.48 -0.02 -6.05
CA SER A 200 -4.45 -1.45 -5.67
C SER A 200 -5.87 -1.88 -5.30
N THR A 201 -6.65 -2.30 -6.30
CA THR A 201 -8.07 -2.65 -6.15
C THR A 201 -8.30 -3.76 -5.11
N HIS A 202 -7.33 -4.65 -4.89
CA HIS A 202 -7.36 -5.69 -3.86
C HIS A 202 -7.45 -5.18 -2.41
N LYS A 203 -7.27 -3.88 -2.15
CA LYS A 203 -7.45 -3.27 -0.82
C LYS A 203 -8.89 -2.80 -0.55
N PHE A 204 -9.78 -2.90 -1.53
CA PHE A 204 -11.20 -2.55 -1.40
C PHE A 204 -12.01 -3.78 -0.92
N MET A 205 -13.21 -3.57 -0.37
CA MET A 205 -14.11 -4.67 -0.01
C MET A 205 -14.45 -5.52 -1.25
N GLY A 206 -14.22 -6.83 -1.20
CA GLY A 206 -14.41 -7.72 -2.36
C GLY A 206 -13.31 -7.60 -3.43
N GLY A 207 -12.24 -6.86 -3.16
CA GLY A 207 -11.09 -6.71 -4.06
C GLY A 207 -10.15 -7.91 -4.24
N PRO A 208 -10.06 -8.95 -3.39
CA PRO A 208 -9.14 -10.07 -3.63
C PRO A 208 -9.32 -10.70 -5.02
N GLY A 209 -8.23 -10.94 -5.73
CA GLY A 209 -8.28 -11.38 -7.14
C GLY A 209 -8.78 -10.29 -8.10
N THR A 210 -8.31 -9.05 -7.92
CA THR A 210 -8.46 -7.95 -8.90
C THR A 210 -7.09 -7.41 -9.34
N PRO A 211 -6.98 -6.89 -10.56
CA PRO A 211 -5.79 -6.20 -11.02
C PRO A 211 -5.63 -4.82 -10.36
N GLY A 212 -4.40 -4.31 -10.42
CA GLY A 212 -4.13 -2.88 -10.25
C GLY A 212 -4.68 -2.06 -11.39
N LEU A 213 -4.85 -0.76 -11.15
CA LEU A 213 -5.32 0.19 -12.15
C LEU A 213 -4.29 1.29 -12.34
N LEU A 214 -4.00 1.61 -13.60
CA LEU A 214 -3.36 2.85 -14.02
C LEU A 214 -4.42 3.68 -14.74
N VAL A 215 -4.76 4.84 -14.18
CA VAL A 215 -5.61 5.83 -14.86
C VAL A 215 -4.73 7.01 -15.22
N ALA A 216 -4.61 7.32 -16.50
CA ALA A 216 -3.57 8.22 -17.02
C ALA A 216 -4.07 9.11 -18.15
N LYS A 217 -3.44 10.28 -18.33
CA LYS A 217 -3.67 11.16 -19.48
C LYS A 217 -3.13 10.51 -20.76
N LYS A 218 -3.93 10.51 -21.83
CA LYS A 218 -3.50 10.04 -23.17
C LYS A 218 -2.27 10.77 -23.69
N ALA A 219 -2.10 12.03 -23.30
CA ALA A 219 -0.92 12.84 -23.63
C ALA A 219 0.42 12.30 -23.08
N LEU A 220 0.42 11.29 -22.20
CA LEU A 220 1.62 10.60 -21.74
C LEU A 220 2.08 9.47 -22.69
N PHE A 221 1.26 9.08 -23.68
CA PHE A 221 1.50 7.96 -24.57
C PHE A 221 1.85 8.45 -25.98
N ASN A 222 3.03 8.09 -26.49
CA ASN A 222 3.39 8.35 -27.88
C ASN A 222 3.09 7.12 -28.76
N LEU A 223 2.16 7.25 -29.71
CA LEU A 223 1.77 6.16 -30.63
C LEU A 223 2.84 5.84 -31.69
N ASP A 224 3.85 6.70 -31.87
CA ASP A 224 5.03 6.38 -32.70
C ASP A 224 6.01 5.43 -31.98
N CYS A 225 5.85 5.22 -30.68
CA CYS A 225 6.71 4.35 -29.86
C CYS A 225 6.05 2.98 -29.57
N PRO A 226 6.83 1.90 -29.43
CA PRO A 226 6.29 0.61 -28.98
C PRO A 226 5.62 0.73 -27.59
N PRO A 227 4.51 0.01 -27.33
CA PRO A 227 3.80 0.07 -26.04
C PRO A 227 4.67 -0.41 -24.87
N SER A 228 4.20 -0.25 -23.62
CA SER A 228 4.93 -0.70 -22.42
C SER A 228 5.36 -2.17 -22.53
N SER A 229 4.45 -3.01 -23.01
CA SER A 229 4.53 -4.47 -22.98
C SER A 229 3.97 -5.06 -24.28
N PRO A 230 4.74 -5.03 -25.39
CA PRO A 230 4.29 -5.52 -26.69
C PRO A 230 4.06 -7.04 -26.67
N GLY A 231 3.01 -7.50 -27.36
CA GLY A 231 2.63 -8.91 -27.41
C GLY A 231 1.36 -9.16 -28.22
N GLY A 232 0.80 -10.36 -28.11
CA GLY A 232 -0.48 -10.70 -28.73
C GLY A 232 -1.59 -9.73 -28.31
N GLY A 233 -2.45 -9.34 -29.26
CA GLY A 233 -3.50 -8.35 -29.03
C GLY A 233 -3.07 -6.88 -29.07
N THR A 234 -1.75 -6.56 -29.05
CA THR A 234 -1.27 -5.15 -29.14
C THR A 234 -1.10 -4.65 -30.59
N VAL A 235 -1.20 -5.57 -31.55
CA VAL A 235 -0.78 -5.39 -32.96
C VAL A 235 -1.96 -5.46 -33.91
N PHE A 236 -1.99 -4.53 -34.87
CA PHE A 236 -2.91 -4.53 -36.00
C PHE A 236 -2.51 -5.60 -37.03
N PHE A 237 -1.21 -5.68 -37.35
CA PHE A 237 -0.68 -6.65 -38.31
C PHE A 237 0.79 -6.97 -38.02
N VAL A 238 1.21 -8.19 -38.34
CA VAL A 238 2.58 -8.69 -38.14
C VAL A 238 2.99 -9.54 -39.35
N THR A 239 4.23 -9.35 -39.81
CA THR A 239 4.94 -10.23 -40.74
C THR A 239 6.22 -10.73 -40.06
N GLU A 240 6.95 -11.64 -40.72
CA GLU A 240 8.27 -12.12 -40.28
C GLU A 240 9.26 -10.99 -39.95
N GLN A 241 9.14 -9.82 -40.60
CA GLN A 241 10.15 -8.75 -40.55
C GLN A 241 9.62 -7.41 -40.01
N LYS A 242 8.30 -7.22 -39.91
CA LYS A 242 7.66 -5.93 -39.55
C LYS A 242 6.38 -6.14 -38.75
N HIS A 243 5.99 -5.14 -37.98
CA HIS A 243 4.71 -5.10 -37.28
C HIS A 243 4.15 -3.68 -37.25
N GLN A 244 2.83 -3.57 -37.11
CA GLN A 244 2.12 -2.33 -36.82
C GLN A 244 1.32 -2.51 -35.53
N TYR A 245 1.50 -1.62 -34.57
CA TYR A 245 0.73 -1.60 -33.33
C TYR A 245 -0.65 -0.98 -33.53
N LEU A 246 -1.59 -1.25 -32.61
CA LEU A 246 -2.91 -0.63 -32.61
C LEU A 246 -2.85 0.83 -32.14
N ASP A 247 -3.69 1.69 -32.71
CA ASP A 247 -3.83 3.09 -32.29
C ASP A 247 -4.66 3.24 -31.00
N ASN A 248 -5.49 2.25 -30.66
CA ASN A 248 -6.23 2.22 -29.40
C ASN A 248 -5.27 1.89 -28.24
N ILE A 249 -4.89 2.92 -27.48
CA ILE A 249 -4.04 2.82 -26.27
C ILE A 249 -4.52 1.71 -25.30
N LEU A 250 -5.84 1.49 -25.15
CA LEU A 250 -6.35 0.45 -24.25
C LEU A 250 -5.98 -0.98 -24.69
N GLU A 251 -6.02 -1.26 -25.98
CA GLU A 251 -5.67 -2.57 -26.55
C GLU A 251 -4.15 -2.71 -26.72
N ARG A 252 -3.48 -1.61 -27.09
CA ARG A 252 -2.03 -1.52 -27.29
C ARG A 252 -1.22 -1.75 -26.01
N GLU A 253 -1.72 -1.28 -24.87
CA GLU A 253 -1.01 -1.33 -23.57
C GLU A 253 -1.45 -2.49 -22.65
N GLU A 254 -2.52 -3.22 -22.98
CA GLU A 254 -3.01 -4.38 -22.23
C GLU A 254 -2.67 -5.72 -22.92
N GLY A 255 -1.43 -5.84 -23.41
CA GLY A 255 -0.97 -6.97 -24.21
C GLY A 255 -1.06 -8.35 -23.54
N GLY A 256 -1.44 -9.35 -24.32
CA GLY A 256 -1.67 -10.73 -23.89
C GLY A 256 -3.15 -11.07 -23.71
N THR A 257 -3.43 -12.21 -23.06
CA THR A 257 -4.79 -12.50 -22.58
C THR A 257 -4.96 -11.79 -21.23
N PRO A 258 -5.94 -10.87 -21.08
CA PRO A 258 -6.08 -10.10 -19.86
C PRO A 258 -6.67 -10.94 -18.71
N ASP A 259 -6.52 -10.46 -17.47
CA ASP A 259 -7.30 -10.97 -16.32
C ASP A 259 -8.76 -10.51 -16.46
N ILE A 260 -9.55 -11.26 -17.23
CA ILE A 260 -10.95 -10.93 -17.54
C ILE A 260 -11.80 -10.90 -16.25
N VAL A 261 -11.73 -11.97 -15.44
CA VAL A 261 -12.57 -12.10 -14.24
C VAL A 261 -12.18 -11.06 -13.18
N GLY A 262 -10.88 -10.81 -12.97
CA GLY A 262 -10.42 -9.77 -12.07
C GLY A 262 -10.74 -8.35 -12.58
N SER A 263 -10.68 -8.10 -13.90
CA SER A 263 -11.13 -6.83 -14.49
C SER A 263 -12.62 -6.58 -14.18
N ILE A 264 -13.46 -7.62 -14.32
CA ILE A 264 -14.90 -7.54 -14.04
C ILE A 264 -15.16 -7.36 -12.53
N ARG A 265 -14.45 -8.14 -11.67
CA ARG A 265 -14.49 -7.98 -10.21
C ARG A 265 -14.10 -6.56 -9.80
N ALA A 266 -13.10 -5.95 -10.43
CA ALA A 266 -12.70 -4.56 -10.17
C ALA A 266 -13.85 -3.56 -10.45
N GLY A 267 -14.58 -3.72 -11.55
CA GLY A 267 -15.78 -2.92 -11.81
C GLY A 267 -16.85 -3.08 -10.72
N LEU A 268 -17.19 -4.31 -10.34
CA LEU A 268 -18.16 -4.61 -9.29
C LEU A 268 -17.78 -4.02 -7.93
N VAL A 269 -16.49 -4.07 -7.58
CA VAL A 269 -15.92 -3.47 -6.36
C VAL A 269 -16.11 -1.95 -6.35
N PHE A 270 -15.93 -1.27 -7.49
CA PHE A 270 -16.24 0.16 -7.59
C PHE A 270 -17.74 0.46 -7.48
N LYS A 271 -18.63 -0.38 -8.04
CA LYS A 271 -20.09 -0.25 -7.81
C LYS A 271 -20.44 -0.34 -6.33
N VAL A 272 -19.91 -1.33 -5.60
CA VAL A 272 -20.17 -1.48 -4.15
C VAL A 272 -19.73 -0.23 -3.38
N LYS A 273 -18.54 0.31 -3.65
CA LYS A 273 -18.07 1.54 -3.01
C LYS A 273 -18.94 2.76 -3.36
N GLN A 274 -19.41 2.87 -4.60
CA GLN A 274 -20.35 3.93 -5.01
C GLN A 274 -21.68 3.82 -4.26
N SER A 275 -22.27 2.62 -4.17
CA SER A 275 -23.56 2.37 -3.51
C SER A 275 -23.55 2.65 -2.01
N ILE A 276 -22.42 2.43 -1.32
CA ILE A 276 -22.27 2.75 0.11
C ILE A 276 -22.11 4.27 0.32
N GLY A 277 -21.54 4.97 -0.66
CA GLY A 277 -21.29 6.41 -0.63
C GLY A 277 -19.96 6.76 0.03
N VAL A 278 -19.14 7.54 -0.68
CA VAL A 278 -17.80 7.97 -0.21
C VAL A 278 -17.91 8.84 1.05
N GLN A 279 -18.97 9.63 1.18
CA GLN A 279 -19.25 10.46 2.35
C GLN A 279 -19.54 9.61 3.58
N THR A 280 -20.33 8.54 3.44
CA THR A 280 -20.63 7.55 4.49
C THR A 280 -19.34 6.90 5.00
N ILE A 281 -18.53 6.37 4.07
CA ILE A 281 -17.24 5.73 4.37
C ILE A 281 -16.30 6.70 5.10
N GLN A 282 -16.16 7.94 4.60
CA GLN A 282 -15.33 8.95 5.24
C GLN A 282 -15.84 9.44 6.60
N GLY A 283 -17.15 9.34 6.88
CA GLY A 283 -17.73 9.64 8.18
C GLY A 283 -17.34 8.58 9.21
N LEU A 284 -17.61 7.31 8.89
CA LEU A 284 -17.33 6.15 9.74
C LEU A 284 -15.82 6.00 10.03
N GLU A 285 -14.98 6.07 8.99
CA GLU A 285 -13.52 6.09 9.17
C GLU A 285 -13.04 7.21 10.08
N HIS A 286 -13.63 8.41 9.96
CA HIS A 286 -13.17 9.57 10.73
C HIS A 286 -13.58 9.49 12.20
N ASP A 287 -14.79 9.00 12.48
CA ASP A 287 -15.27 8.75 13.85
C ASP A 287 -14.43 7.67 14.55
N PHE A 288 -14.26 6.49 13.93
CA PHE A 288 -13.37 5.45 14.43
C PHE A 288 -11.95 5.98 14.68
N ALA A 289 -11.39 6.79 13.76
CA ALA A 289 -10.07 7.37 13.93
C ALA A 289 -9.98 8.38 15.09
N ILE A 290 -11.04 9.15 15.38
CA ILE A 290 -11.08 10.06 16.54
C ILE A 290 -11.19 9.26 17.84
N ARG A 291 -12.10 8.30 17.91
CA ARG A 291 -12.38 7.52 19.12
C ARG A 291 -11.21 6.61 19.49
N ALA A 292 -10.63 5.91 18.51
CA ALA A 292 -9.45 5.08 18.72
C ALA A 292 -8.22 5.91 19.14
N GLU A 293 -7.95 7.05 18.49
CA GLU A 293 -6.82 7.89 18.92
C GLU A 293 -6.99 8.38 20.36
N LYS A 294 -8.19 8.86 20.72
CA LYS A 294 -8.50 9.33 22.07
C LYS A 294 -8.25 8.26 23.13
N ARG A 295 -8.65 7.01 22.86
CA ARG A 295 -8.49 5.88 23.79
C ARG A 295 -7.03 5.44 23.88
N LEU A 296 -6.38 5.19 22.74
CA LEU A 296 -4.98 4.78 22.67
C LEU A 296 -4.01 5.83 23.25
N MET A 297 -4.28 7.13 23.10
CA MET A 297 -3.50 8.21 23.73
C MET A 297 -3.61 8.27 25.27
N GLY A 298 -4.57 7.56 25.87
CA GLY A 298 -4.72 7.44 27.33
C GLY A 298 -3.84 6.36 27.95
N ILE A 299 -3.29 5.45 27.16
CA ILE A 299 -2.48 4.32 27.62
C ILE A 299 -1.03 4.78 27.81
N ALA A 300 -0.53 4.71 29.05
CA ALA A 300 0.75 5.33 29.42
C ALA A 300 1.99 4.69 28.76
N ASN A 301 1.92 3.40 28.43
CA ASN A 301 3.01 2.62 27.82
C ASN A 301 2.81 2.32 26.32
N LEU A 302 1.81 2.93 25.68
CA LEU A 302 1.60 2.82 24.23
C LEU A 302 2.06 4.10 23.52
N TYR A 303 2.92 3.92 22.52
CA TYR A 303 3.54 4.99 21.75
C TYR A 303 2.94 5.00 20.34
N LEU A 304 1.92 5.82 20.13
CA LEU A 304 1.37 6.08 18.79
C LEU A 304 2.41 6.74 17.91
N LEU A 305 2.67 6.17 16.73
CA LEU A 305 3.56 6.73 15.73
C LEU A 305 2.78 7.64 14.76
N GLY A 306 3.38 8.77 14.44
CA GLY A 306 2.79 9.77 13.55
C GLY A 306 2.03 10.89 14.28
N PRO A 307 1.48 11.85 13.52
CA PRO A 307 0.77 12.99 14.07
C PRO A 307 -0.62 12.60 14.60
N SER A 308 -1.07 13.35 15.62
CA SER A 308 -2.44 13.31 16.13
C SER A 308 -3.45 13.81 15.09
N ILE A 309 -4.64 13.20 15.05
CA ILE A 309 -5.76 13.59 14.19
C ILE A 309 -6.22 15.02 14.42
N SER A 310 -6.00 15.56 15.63
CA SER A 310 -6.23 16.97 15.97
C SER A 310 -5.37 17.96 15.16
N LYS A 311 -4.23 17.51 14.59
CA LYS A 311 -3.30 18.32 13.80
C LYS A 311 -3.44 18.10 12.30
N VAL A 312 -3.87 16.91 11.87
CA VAL A 312 -3.99 16.52 10.45
C VAL A 312 -5.01 15.41 10.27
N ARG A 313 -5.86 15.52 9.25
CA ARG A 313 -6.82 14.47 8.92
C ARG A 313 -6.06 13.21 8.48
N LYS A 314 -6.45 12.06 9.04
CA LYS A 314 -5.89 10.74 8.73
C LYS A 314 -7.00 9.69 8.67
N LEU A 315 -6.72 8.58 7.98
CA LEU A 315 -7.53 7.35 8.01
C LEU A 315 -7.44 6.66 9.38
N ALA A 316 -8.28 5.66 9.65
CA ALA A 316 -8.26 4.89 10.90
C ALA A 316 -7.11 3.86 10.98
N ILE A 317 -5.89 4.28 10.59
CA ILE A 317 -4.67 3.48 10.56
C ILE A 317 -3.76 3.93 11.71
N PHE A 318 -3.37 2.97 12.56
CA PHE A 318 -2.58 3.21 13.76
C PHE A 318 -1.33 2.32 13.75
N SER A 319 -0.16 2.94 13.58
CA SER A 319 1.11 2.30 13.91
C SER A 319 1.52 2.68 15.33
N PHE A 320 2.00 1.72 16.12
CA PHE A 320 2.36 1.94 17.52
C PHE A 320 3.41 0.94 18.03
N LEU A 321 4.00 1.29 19.17
CA LEU A 321 4.81 0.41 20.00
C LEU A 321 4.16 0.28 21.38
N ILE A 322 4.42 -0.82 22.08
CA ILE A 322 4.04 -1.04 23.49
C ILE A 322 5.35 -1.24 24.26
N SER A 323 5.60 -0.46 25.32
CA SER A 323 6.68 -0.76 26.26
C SER A 323 6.21 -1.70 27.36
N ASP A 324 7.10 -2.58 27.84
CA ASP A 324 6.81 -3.44 29.00
C ASP A 324 6.51 -2.56 30.23
N PRO A 325 5.31 -2.59 30.81
CA PRO A 325 4.97 -1.80 32.00
C PRO A 325 5.65 -2.31 33.28
N SER A 326 6.30 -3.48 33.25
CA SER A 326 7.04 -4.03 34.39
C SER A 326 8.42 -3.40 34.60
N LYS A 327 8.95 -2.65 33.61
CA LYS A 327 10.33 -2.13 33.59
C LYS A 327 10.42 -0.61 33.35
N PRO A 328 11.42 0.08 33.92
CA PRO A 328 11.62 1.50 33.68
C PRO A 328 12.33 1.76 32.34
N GLY A 329 11.91 2.80 31.62
CA GLY A 329 12.55 3.23 30.37
C GLY A 329 11.85 2.70 29.12
N MET A 330 12.59 2.57 28.01
CA MET A 330 12.03 2.26 26.69
C MET A 330 12.37 0.81 26.30
N HIS A 331 11.84 -0.14 27.07
CA HIS A 331 11.89 -1.58 26.79
C HIS A 331 10.64 -1.94 25.99
N PHE A 332 10.73 -2.26 24.70
CA PHE A 332 9.56 -2.50 23.86
C PHE A 332 9.23 -4.00 23.73
N LEU A 333 7.95 -4.33 23.74
CA LEU A 333 7.50 -5.66 23.32
C LEU A 333 7.71 -5.80 21.80
N HIS A 334 8.29 -6.93 21.36
CA HIS A 334 8.57 -7.14 19.95
C HIS A 334 7.28 -7.10 19.11
N TYR A 335 7.30 -6.43 17.95
CA TYR A 335 6.06 -6.19 17.20
C TYR A 335 5.40 -7.49 16.71
N ASN A 336 6.17 -8.53 16.38
CA ASN A 336 5.62 -9.83 15.97
C ASN A 336 5.13 -10.65 17.17
N PHE A 337 5.67 -10.46 18.37
CA PHE A 337 5.11 -11.03 19.59
C PHE A 337 3.71 -10.45 19.85
N VAL A 338 3.57 -9.13 19.80
CA VAL A 338 2.27 -8.45 19.97
C VAL A 338 1.28 -8.86 18.89
N CYS A 339 1.71 -8.97 17.62
CA CYS A 339 0.83 -9.45 16.54
C CYS A 339 0.40 -10.92 16.75
N ALA A 340 1.30 -11.79 17.21
CA ALA A 340 0.98 -13.19 17.52
C ALA A 340 0.01 -13.28 18.70
N LEU A 341 0.24 -12.53 19.77
CA LEU A 341 -0.59 -12.53 20.97
C LEU A 341 -2.01 -11.98 20.71
N LEU A 342 -2.13 -10.94 19.88
CA LEU A 342 -3.43 -10.41 19.43
C LEU A 342 -4.21 -11.43 18.59
N ASN A 343 -3.53 -12.22 17.76
CA ASN A 343 -4.15 -13.34 17.05
C ASN A 343 -4.55 -14.47 18.03
N ASP A 344 -3.68 -14.83 18.96
CA ASP A 344 -3.76 -16.10 19.70
C ASP A 344 -4.73 -16.04 20.89
N LEU A 345 -4.99 -14.85 21.44
CA LEU A 345 -6.01 -14.64 22.48
C LEU A 345 -7.33 -14.11 21.93
N PHE A 346 -7.33 -13.39 20.80
CA PHE A 346 -8.47 -12.59 20.35
C PHE A 346 -8.85 -12.73 18.87
N GLY A 347 -8.09 -13.50 18.08
CA GLY A 347 -8.26 -13.60 16.62
C GLY A 347 -7.94 -12.32 15.84
N ILE A 348 -7.40 -11.28 16.49
CA ILE A 348 -7.23 -9.95 15.90
C ILE A 348 -6.03 -9.92 14.96
N GLN A 349 -6.33 -9.75 13.66
CA GLN A 349 -5.33 -9.68 12.60
C GLN A 349 -4.66 -8.30 12.58
N SER A 350 -3.40 -8.24 13.00
CA SER A 350 -2.54 -7.05 12.97
C SER A 350 -1.25 -7.34 12.20
N ARG A 351 -0.49 -6.29 11.84
CA ARG A 351 0.74 -6.45 11.02
C ARG A 351 1.96 -5.80 11.67
N GLY A 352 3.03 -6.58 11.78
CA GLY A 352 4.35 -6.13 12.25
C GLY A 352 5.25 -5.52 11.17
N GLY A 353 6.41 -5.04 11.63
CA GLY A 353 7.53 -4.57 10.80
C GLY A 353 7.42 -3.12 10.32
N CYS A 354 8.20 -2.78 9.29
CA CYS A 354 8.28 -1.41 8.74
C CYS A 354 7.20 -1.08 7.67
N ALA A 355 6.17 -1.94 7.55
CA ALA A 355 5.06 -1.82 6.60
C ALA A 355 5.42 -1.51 5.12
N CYS A 356 6.62 -1.88 4.66
CA CYS A 356 7.14 -1.56 3.32
C CYS A 356 7.25 -0.05 3.03
N ALA A 357 7.51 0.74 4.08
CA ALA A 357 7.80 2.18 4.04
C ALA A 357 9.06 2.49 4.89
N GLY A 358 10.11 1.68 4.70
CA GLY A 358 11.33 1.64 5.53
C GLY A 358 11.93 3.01 5.93
N PRO A 359 12.15 3.95 5.00
CA PRO A 359 12.66 5.28 5.35
C PRO A 359 11.76 6.08 6.30
N TYR A 360 10.44 5.99 6.13
CA TYR A 360 9.49 6.64 7.05
C TYR A 360 9.42 5.91 8.39
N ALA A 361 9.52 4.57 8.39
CA ALA A 361 9.62 3.79 9.62
C ALA A 361 10.87 4.19 10.43
N GLN A 362 12.03 4.38 9.79
CA GLN A 362 13.25 4.86 10.44
C GLN A 362 13.04 6.25 11.07
N VAL A 363 12.46 7.20 10.33
CA VAL A 363 12.11 8.54 10.84
C VAL A 363 11.16 8.46 12.04
N LEU A 364 10.09 7.65 11.96
CA LEU A 364 9.11 7.49 13.04
C LEU A 364 9.67 6.82 14.29
N LEU A 365 10.62 5.89 14.13
CA LEU A 365 11.32 5.24 15.24
C LEU A 365 12.48 6.08 15.79
N GLY A 366 12.83 7.20 15.14
CA GLY A 366 13.96 8.06 15.52
C GLY A 366 15.34 7.45 15.21
N ILE A 367 15.39 6.50 14.26
CA ILE A 367 16.62 5.83 13.82
C ILE A 367 17.42 6.80 12.93
N SER A 368 18.66 7.09 13.33
CA SER A 368 19.59 7.89 12.52
C SER A 368 20.14 7.10 11.33
N ASN A 369 20.69 7.77 10.33
CA ASN A 369 21.34 7.10 9.18
C ASN A 369 22.49 6.17 9.62
N GLU A 370 23.23 6.55 10.67
CA GLU A 370 24.29 5.76 11.28
C GLU A 370 23.73 4.48 11.95
N LEU A 371 22.67 4.62 12.75
CA LEU A 371 22.00 3.47 13.37
C LEU A 371 21.35 2.56 12.32
N ALA A 372 20.79 3.13 11.26
CA ALA A 372 20.26 2.38 10.12
C ALA A 372 21.36 1.58 9.39
N GLN A 373 22.56 2.15 9.23
CA GLN A 373 23.71 1.42 8.66
C GLN A 373 24.15 0.30 9.59
N ASN A 374 24.25 0.53 10.91
CA ASN A 374 24.60 -0.50 11.89
C ASN A 374 23.61 -1.69 11.86
N TYR A 375 22.30 -1.42 11.72
CA TYR A 375 21.30 -2.47 11.50
C TYR A 375 21.49 -3.17 10.14
N GLN A 376 21.73 -2.42 9.06
CA GLN A 376 21.93 -2.99 7.72
C GLN A 376 23.14 -3.93 7.69
N ASP A 377 24.27 -3.54 8.27
CA ASP A 377 25.50 -4.33 8.27
C ASP A 377 25.31 -5.64 9.06
N LEU A 378 24.65 -5.58 10.22
CA LEU A 378 24.33 -6.76 11.03
C LEU A 378 23.34 -7.72 10.33
N LEU A 379 22.38 -7.17 9.58
CA LEU A 379 21.38 -7.94 8.82
C LEU A 379 21.91 -8.53 7.50
N ILE A 380 23.05 -8.04 7.00
CA ILE A 380 23.74 -8.61 5.84
C ILE A 380 24.74 -9.70 6.26
N GLN A 381 25.30 -9.60 7.47
CA GLN A 381 26.37 -10.49 7.95
C GLN A 381 25.91 -11.77 8.65
N GLY A 382 24.61 -11.94 8.96
CA GLY A 382 24.10 -13.13 9.63
C GLY A 382 22.57 -13.27 9.59
N GLU A 383 22.07 -14.39 10.10
CA GLU A 383 20.64 -14.75 10.15
C GLU A 383 19.87 -13.99 11.24
N ASN A 384 20.00 -12.67 11.26
CA ASN A 384 19.57 -11.78 12.35
C ASN A 384 18.23 -11.06 12.05
N GLU A 385 17.34 -11.66 11.26
CA GLU A 385 16.08 -11.03 10.81
C GLU A 385 15.21 -10.50 11.96
N GLY A 386 15.31 -11.14 13.13
CA GLY A 386 14.70 -10.74 14.40
C GLY A 386 14.98 -9.31 14.82
N LEU A 387 16.17 -8.78 14.51
CA LEU A 387 16.62 -7.46 14.94
C LEU A 387 16.12 -6.31 14.05
N LYS A 388 15.43 -6.60 12.93
CA LYS A 388 14.83 -5.60 12.05
C LYS A 388 13.88 -4.68 12.83
N PRO A 389 14.12 -3.35 12.92
CA PRO A 389 13.22 -2.45 13.63
C PRO A 389 11.88 -2.28 12.90
N GLY A 390 10.81 -2.09 13.66
CA GLY A 390 9.46 -1.96 13.14
C GLY A 390 8.44 -1.65 14.24
N PHE A 391 7.16 -1.75 13.91
CA PHE A 391 6.07 -1.41 14.82
C PHE A 391 4.89 -2.36 14.60
N ILE A 392 3.94 -2.35 15.53
CA ILE A 392 2.63 -2.94 15.32
C ILE A 392 1.81 -1.95 14.50
N ARG A 393 1.10 -2.42 13.47
CA ARG A 393 0.10 -1.63 12.76
C ARG A 393 -1.23 -2.36 12.72
N LEU A 394 -2.25 -1.69 13.24
CA LEU A 394 -3.66 -2.06 13.08
C LEU A 394 -4.38 -0.98 12.26
N ASN A 395 -5.42 -1.36 11.54
CA ASN A 395 -6.37 -0.41 10.98
C ASN A 395 -7.78 -0.89 11.24
N PHE A 396 -8.66 0.04 11.57
CA PHE A 396 -10.10 -0.21 11.52
C PHE A 396 -10.55 -0.20 10.05
N ASN A 397 -11.81 -0.53 9.80
CA ASN A 397 -12.44 -0.35 8.51
C ASN A 397 -13.90 0.07 8.74
N TYR A 398 -14.45 0.87 7.84
CA TYR A 398 -15.82 1.40 7.91
C TYR A 398 -16.98 0.38 7.99
N PHE A 399 -16.71 -0.93 7.96
CA PHE A 399 -17.73 -1.98 7.92
C PHE A 399 -17.62 -3.00 9.06
N ILE A 400 -16.77 -2.77 10.06
CA ILE A 400 -16.88 -3.44 11.37
C ILE A 400 -18.09 -2.91 12.14
N THR A 401 -18.60 -3.75 13.04
CA THR A 401 -19.57 -3.37 14.06
C THR A 401 -18.92 -2.53 15.17
N GLU A 402 -19.74 -1.81 15.94
CA GLU A 402 -19.29 -1.09 17.12
C GLU A 402 -18.76 -2.05 18.21
N GLU A 403 -19.29 -3.27 18.29
CA GLU A 403 -18.82 -4.31 19.21
C GLU A 403 -17.41 -4.81 18.85
N GLU A 404 -17.13 -5.03 17.56
CA GLU A 404 -15.78 -5.33 17.06
C GLU A 404 -14.80 -4.17 17.32
N PHE A 405 -15.24 -2.92 17.12
CA PHE A 405 -14.40 -1.74 17.38
C PHE A 405 -13.99 -1.65 18.85
N GLU A 406 -14.95 -1.79 19.76
CA GLU A 406 -14.72 -1.77 21.21
C GLU A 406 -13.94 -2.98 21.71
N PHE A 407 -14.17 -4.18 21.14
CA PHE A 407 -13.37 -5.38 21.41
C PHE A 407 -11.91 -5.18 21.01
N ILE A 408 -11.64 -4.69 19.79
CA ILE A 408 -10.27 -4.47 19.29
C ILE A 408 -9.51 -3.51 20.20
N LEU A 409 -10.13 -2.41 20.63
CA LEU A 409 -9.50 -1.45 21.54
C LEU A 409 -9.27 -2.02 22.94
N SER A 410 -10.24 -2.78 23.47
CA SER A 410 -10.11 -3.45 24.78
C SER A 410 -9.02 -4.53 24.79
N SER A 411 -8.85 -5.25 23.68
CA SER A 411 -7.78 -6.23 23.48
C SER A 411 -6.39 -5.57 23.35
N ILE A 412 -6.29 -4.39 22.73
CA ILE A 412 -5.04 -3.60 22.74
C ILE A 412 -4.72 -3.13 24.17
N GLU A 413 -5.70 -2.62 24.92
CA GLU A 413 -5.53 -2.23 26.32
C GLU A 413 -5.07 -3.39 27.20
N PHE A 414 -5.67 -4.58 27.01
CA PHE A 414 -5.23 -5.81 27.67
C PHE A 414 -3.76 -6.13 27.36
N VAL A 415 -3.35 -6.12 26.08
CA VAL A 415 -1.96 -6.43 25.71
C VAL A 415 -0.98 -5.38 26.24
N CYS A 416 -1.38 -4.09 26.33
CA CYS A 416 -0.57 -3.07 26.98
C CYS A 416 -0.37 -3.32 28.49
N LYS A 417 -1.39 -3.83 29.18
CA LYS A 417 -1.38 -4.03 30.64
C LYS A 417 -0.74 -5.37 31.05
N GLU A 418 -1.09 -6.44 30.36
CA GLU A 418 -0.83 -7.84 30.74
C GLU A 418 0.01 -8.60 29.72
N GLY A 419 0.15 -8.09 28.48
CA GLY A 419 0.69 -8.87 27.36
C GLY A 419 2.14 -9.32 27.54
N TRP A 420 2.96 -8.53 28.22
CA TRP A 420 4.33 -8.87 28.61
C TRP A 420 4.42 -10.19 29.40
N LYS A 421 3.37 -10.55 30.16
CA LYS A 421 3.36 -11.79 30.95
C LYS A 421 3.33 -13.06 30.09
N PHE A 422 2.86 -12.97 28.85
CA PHE A 422 2.77 -14.12 27.96
C PHE A 422 4.10 -14.45 27.28
N LEU A 423 5.12 -13.59 27.38
CA LEU A 423 6.41 -13.76 26.69
C LEU A 423 7.08 -15.15 26.92
N PRO A 424 7.08 -15.75 28.14
CA PRO A 424 7.63 -17.10 28.37
C PRO A 424 6.85 -18.24 27.68
N GLN A 425 5.65 -17.97 27.18
CA GLN A 425 4.79 -18.97 26.52
C GLN A 425 5.00 -18.99 24.99
N TYR A 426 5.95 -18.22 24.48
CA TYR A 426 6.28 -18.14 23.06
C TYR A 426 7.74 -18.50 22.84
N SER A 427 8.03 -19.14 21.70
CA SER A 427 9.38 -19.20 21.15
C SER A 427 9.55 -18.12 20.08
N PHE A 428 10.78 -17.63 19.97
CA PHE A 428 11.21 -16.67 18.96
C PHE A 428 12.25 -17.32 18.04
N ASN A 429 12.15 -17.05 16.75
CA ASN A 429 13.16 -17.45 15.76
C ASN A 429 13.81 -16.19 15.17
N GLU A 430 15.08 -15.96 15.48
CA GLU A 430 15.85 -14.82 14.99
C GLU A 430 16.05 -14.84 13.48
N ALA A 431 16.25 -16.02 12.88
CA ALA A 431 16.48 -16.19 11.44
C ALA A 431 15.24 -15.91 10.59
N THR A 432 14.03 -16.06 11.13
CA THR A 432 12.77 -15.81 10.41
C THR A 432 11.96 -14.63 10.96
N ASN A 433 12.37 -14.03 12.07
CA ASN A 433 11.60 -13.07 12.87
C ASN A 433 10.18 -13.60 13.24
N GLU A 434 10.04 -14.91 13.40
CA GLU A 434 8.75 -15.52 13.76
C GLU A 434 8.60 -15.66 15.28
N TRP A 435 7.39 -15.36 15.77
CA TRP A 435 6.97 -15.62 17.14
C TRP A 435 5.83 -16.65 17.13
N LYS A 436 5.97 -17.74 17.91
CA LYS A 436 5.03 -18.86 17.93
C LYS A 436 4.77 -19.28 19.38
N HIS A 437 3.51 -19.43 19.77
CA HIS A 437 3.17 -19.99 21.08
C HIS A 437 3.71 -21.43 21.18
N ILE A 438 4.29 -21.81 22.32
CA ILE A 438 5.07 -23.06 22.48
C ILE A 438 4.28 -24.35 22.22
N SER A 439 2.94 -24.31 22.29
CA SER A 439 2.09 -25.46 21.89
C SER A 439 1.99 -25.68 20.38
N ASN A 440 2.42 -24.70 19.56
CA ASN A 440 2.47 -24.73 18.10
C ASN A 440 1.17 -25.17 17.38
N VAL A 441 0.00 -25.00 18.01
CA VAL A 441 -1.31 -25.49 17.51
C VAL A 441 -1.64 -25.03 16.08
N LYS A 442 -1.20 -23.84 15.68
CA LYS A 442 -1.36 -23.32 14.31
C LYS A 442 -0.84 -24.29 13.24
N ALA A 443 0.29 -24.96 13.48
CA ALA A 443 0.88 -25.89 12.53
C ALA A 443 0.02 -27.15 12.31
N MET A 444 -0.88 -27.47 13.25
CA MET A 444 -1.82 -28.59 13.16
C MET A 444 -3.14 -28.23 12.46
N GLN A 445 -3.35 -26.95 12.12
CA GLN A 445 -4.58 -26.41 11.53
C GLN A 445 -4.37 -25.84 10.12
N CYS A 446 -3.19 -26.05 9.51
CA CYS A 446 -2.89 -25.62 8.16
C CYS A 446 -3.78 -26.31 7.12
N LEU A 447 -4.29 -25.53 6.16
CA LEU A 447 -4.97 -26.05 4.96
C LEU A 447 -3.97 -26.17 3.81
N HIS A 448 -4.02 -27.28 3.08
CA HIS A 448 -3.08 -27.59 1.99
C HIS A 448 -3.82 -27.74 0.65
N LEU A 449 -3.18 -27.36 -0.46
CA LEU A 449 -3.77 -27.53 -1.80
C LEU A 449 -3.93 -29.01 -2.16
N ASP A 450 -3.04 -29.88 -1.69
CA ASP A 450 -3.14 -31.34 -1.85
C ASP A 450 -4.37 -31.94 -1.18
N SER A 451 -5.04 -31.18 -0.29
CA SER A 451 -6.33 -31.58 0.29
C SER A 451 -7.50 -31.41 -0.68
N PHE A 452 -7.34 -30.72 -1.81
CA PHE A 452 -8.29 -30.74 -2.93
C PHE A 452 -7.98 -31.95 -3.83
N ALA A 453 -8.89 -32.92 -3.88
CA ALA A 453 -8.74 -34.10 -4.71
C ALA A 453 -10.00 -34.35 -5.57
N LEU A 454 -9.81 -34.78 -6.81
CA LEU A 454 -10.88 -35.29 -7.67
C LEU A 454 -10.74 -36.81 -7.74
N LYS A 455 -11.71 -37.55 -7.19
CA LYS A 455 -11.71 -39.01 -7.15
C LYS A 455 -13.07 -39.56 -7.57
N ASP A 456 -13.07 -40.50 -8.52
CA ASP A 456 -14.28 -41.16 -9.03
C ASP A 456 -15.37 -40.16 -9.49
N GLY A 457 -14.94 -39.03 -10.06
CA GLY A 457 -15.80 -37.91 -10.49
C GLY A 457 -16.34 -37.02 -9.36
N LYS A 458 -16.07 -37.35 -8.09
CA LYS A 458 -16.43 -36.55 -6.92
C LYS A 458 -15.26 -35.68 -6.50
N VAL A 459 -15.54 -34.45 -6.07
CA VAL A 459 -14.52 -33.61 -5.43
C VAL A 459 -14.50 -33.89 -3.93
N ILE A 460 -13.31 -33.95 -3.36
CA ILE A 460 -13.03 -34.21 -1.96
C ILE A 460 -12.17 -33.05 -1.46
N TRP A 461 -12.57 -32.46 -0.34
CA TRP A 461 -11.77 -31.53 0.46
C TRP A 461 -12.21 -31.64 1.93
N PRO A 462 -11.39 -31.18 2.90
CA PRO A 462 -11.79 -31.15 4.31
C PRO A 462 -13.02 -30.26 4.52
N GLU A 463 -13.95 -30.70 5.37
CA GLU A 463 -15.03 -29.83 5.83
C GLU A 463 -14.48 -28.65 6.64
N ALA A 464 -15.19 -27.53 6.66
CA ALA A 464 -14.80 -26.37 7.43
C ALA A 464 -14.81 -26.68 8.93
N VAL A 465 -13.71 -26.38 9.64
CA VAL A 465 -13.66 -26.54 11.09
C VAL A 465 -14.59 -25.50 11.73
N HIS A 466 -15.76 -25.95 12.18
CA HIS A 466 -16.72 -25.11 12.88
C HIS A 466 -16.30 -24.89 14.35
N TYR A 467 -15.54 -23.83 14.58
CA TYR A 467 -15.22 -23.37 15.93
C TYR A 467 -16.48 -22.87 16.65
N GLN A 468 -16.63 -23.21 17.93
CA GLN A 468 -17.62 -22.55 18.78
C GLN A 468 -17.15 -21.14 19.09
N THR A 469 -17.83 -20.15 18.55
CA THR A 469 -17.58 -18.72 18.79
C THR A 469 -18.22 -18.29 20.10
N GLY A 470 -17.41 -17.88 21.08
CA GLY A 470 -17.90 -17.12 22.24
C GLY A 470 -18.29 -15.69 21.84
N SER A 471 -18.83 -14.93 22.79
CA SER A 471 -18.95 -13.48 22.62
C SER A 471 -17.58 -12.81 22.74
N TYR A 472 -17.43 -11.60 22.19
CA TYR A 472 -16.21 -10.79 22.34
C TYR A 472 -15.83 -10.54 23.80
N ARG A 473 -16.82 -10.56 24.70
CA ARG A 473 -16.59 -10.49 26.15
C ARG A 473 -15.95 -11.77 26.70
N ASP A 474 -16.41 -12.95 26.27
CA ASP A 474 -15.90 -14.22 26.81
C ASP A 474 -14.39 -14.37 26.54
N TYR A 475 -13.93 -13.96 25.35
CA TYR A 475 -12.50 -13.91 25.01
C TYR A 475 -11.70 -12.94 25.89
N LEU A 476 -12.27 -11.78 26.26
CA LEU A 476 -11.63 -10.83 27.19
C LEU A 476 -11.59 -11.38 28.63
N ASP A 477 -12.69 -11.96 29.11
CA ASP A 477 -12.77 -12.54 30.46
C ASP A 477 -11.87 -13.79 30.59
N GLU A 478 -11.73 -14.61 29.53
CA GLU A 478 -10.75 -15.70 29.46
C GLU A 478 -9.29 -15.19 29.41
N ALA A 479 -8.96 -14.19 28.58
CA ALA A 479 -7.62 -13.63 28.53
C ALA A 479 -7.18 -13.04 29.89
N ASN A 480 -8.09 -12.37 30.61
CA ASN A 480 -7.84 -11.88 31.97
C ASN A 480 -7.63 -13.04 32.98
N LYS A 481 -8.39 -14.12 32.87
CA LYS A 481 -8.21 -15.35 33.67
C LYS A 481 -6.84 -16.00 33.38
N LEU A 482 -6.44 -16.10 32.11
CA LEU A 482 -5.11 -16.60 31.72
C LEU A 482 -4.01 -15.74 32.32
N ALA A 483 -4.02 -14.42 32.11
CA ALA A 483 -3.03 -13.47 32.64
C ALA A 483 -2.93 -13.43 34.17
N SER A 484 -4.01 -13.78 34.87
CA SER A 484 -4.06 -13.90 36.34
C SER A 484 -3.42 -15.19 36.85
N ASN A 485 -3.39 -16.24 36.03
CA ASN A 485 -2.78 -17.53 36.37
C ASN A 485 -1.27 -17.59 36.08
N ILE A 486 -0.74 -16.67 35.23
CA ILE A 486 0.70 -16.60 34.96
C ILE A 486 1.44 -16.08 36.19
N LYS A 487 2.30 -16.93 36.75
CA LYS A 487 3.25 -16.57 37.80
C LYS A 487 4.58 -16.20 37.16
N ILE A 488 5.05 -14.98 37.38
CA ILE A 488 6.39 -14.52 36.98
C ILE A 488 7.14 -14.08 38.23
N GLU A 489 8.30 -14.68 38.45
CA GLU A 489 9.24 -14.23 39.47
C GLU A 489 10.02 -13.04 38.90
N ILE A 490 9.74 -11.84 39.41
CA ILE A 490 10.42 -10.62 38.95
C ILE A 490 11.78 -10.55 39.64
N ASP A 491 12.82 -11.03 38.96
CA ASP A 491 14.19 -10.99 39.47
C ASP A 491 14.78 -9.57 39.30
N LYS A 492 14.96 -8.91 40.44
CA LYS A 492 15.52 -7.56 40.59
C LYS A 492 17.05 -7.56 40.80
N ASN A 493 17.67 -8.73 40.93
CA ASN A 493 19.05 -8.91 41.38
C ASN A 493 19.99 -9.46 40.29
N VAL A 494 19.53 -9.57 39.04
CA VAL A 494 20.38 -9.99 37.91
C VAL A 494 21.48 -8.96 37.66
N ASP A 495 22.74 -9.39 37.72
CA ASP A 495 23.87 -8.59 37.24
C ASP A 495 23.82 -8.57 35.69
N PRO A 496 23.66 -7.39 35.06
CA PRO A 496 23.33 -7.32 33.64
C PRO A 496 24.48 -7.77 32.75
N THR A 497 24.19 -8.74 31.90
CA THR A 497 24.91 -8.96 30.64
C THR A 497 25.02 -7.65 29.87
N GLN A 498 26.16 -7.43 29.20
CA GLN A 498 26.28 -6.27 28.31
C GLN A 498 25.31 -6.44 27.14
N PRO A 499 24.47 -5.45 26.83
CA PRO A 499 23.55 -5.56 25.70
C PRO A 499 24.31 -5.54 24.38
N GLU A 500 23.90 -6.41 23.46
CA GLU A 500 24.17 -6.16 22.05
C GLU A 500 23.47 -4.85 21.66
N LYS A 501 24.24 -3.88 21.15
CA LYS A 501 23.87 -2.45 21.06
C LYS A 501 22.68 -2.13 20.15
N LEU A 502 22.03 -3.15 19.58
CA LEU A 502 20.99 -3.07 18.56
C LEU A 502 19.71 -3.84 18.95
N VAL A 503 19.75 -4.64 20.04
CA VAL A 503 18.56 -5.28 20.61
C VAL A 503 17.69 -4.22 21.30
N TRP A 504 16.40 -4.21 20.95
CA TRP A 504 15.44 -3.17 21.34
C TRP A 504 14.17 -3.73 22.04
N PHE A 505 14.10 -5.05 22.15
CA PHE A 505 13.04 -5.84 22.74
C PHE A 505 13.65 -6.92 23.66
N GLU A 506 12.82 -7.81 24.20
CA GLU A 506 13.24 -8.83 25.16
C GLU A 506 12.92 -10.25 24.67
N TYR A 507 13.79 -11.20 25.03
CA TYR A 507 13.63 -12.60 24.68
C TYR A 507 12.69 -13.34 25.66
N PRO A 508 12.04 -14.44 25.26
CA PRO A 508 11.20 -15.27 26.14
C PRO A 508 11.90 -15.66 27.46
N GLU A 509 13.19 -15.94 27.40
CA GLU A 509 14.05 -16.33 28.52
C GLU A 509 14.43 -15.16 29.45
N GLU A 510 14.17 -13.91 29.04
CA GLU A 510 14.48 -12.68 29.80
C GLU A 510 13.26 -12.08 30.52
N ALA A 511 12.07 -12.60 30.24
CA ALA A 511 10.81 -12.17 30.85
C ALA A 511 10.90 -12.10 32.38
N GLY A 512 10.54 -10.95 32.96
CA GLY A 512 10.59 -10.71 34.41
C GLY A 512 11.97 -10.38 34.99
N LYS A 513 13.07 -10.54 34.25
CA LYS A 513 14.43 -10.18 34.72
C LYS A 513 14.72 -8.69 34.51
N CYS A 514 15.36 -8.05 35.47
CA CYS A 514 15.74 -6.63 35.36
C CYS A 514 16.98 -6.44 34.46
N THR A 515 16.79 -6.13 33.18
CA THR A 515 17.87 -5.78 32.23
C THR A 515 18.14 -4.27 32.25
N LYS A 516 19.37 -3.83 31.93
CA LYS A 516 19.73 -2.39 31.80
C LYS A 516 19.64 -1.85 30.36
N SER A 517 19.11 -2.64 29.42
CA SER A 517 19.10 -2.31 27.99
C SER A 517 17.86 -1.51 27.58
N CYS A 518 17.98 -0.18 27.58
CA CYS A 518 16.98 0.68 26.94
C CYS A 518 17.12 0.61 25.41
N SER A 519 16.01 0.71 24.68
CA SER A 519 16.00 0.76 23.21
C SER A 519 17.06 1.73 22.62
N PRO A 520 17.82 1.31 21.59
CA PRO A 520 18.83 2.13 20.92
C PRO A 520 18.21 3.24 20.05
N PHE A 521 16.89 3.21 19.82
CA PHE A 521 16.13 4.25 19.12
C PHE A 521 15.01 4.81 20.00
N CYS A 522 14.65 6.08 19.76
CA CYS A 522 13.62 6.81 20.49
C CYS A 522 12.58 7.36 19.50
N PRO A 523 11.33 6.85 19.49
CA PRO A 523 10.30 7.24 18.53
C PRO A 523 10.04 8.74 18.46
N HIS A 524 9.76 9.23 17.26
CA HIS A 524 9.65 10.66 16.99
C HIS A 524 8.43 11.29 17.66
N GLU A 525 8.65 12.07 18.71
CA GLU A 525 7.59 12.83 19.37
C GLU A 525 7.02 13.94 18.48
N TYR A 526 5.81 13.73 17.95
CA TYR A 526 4.96 14.79 17.38
C TYR A 526 4.37 15.70 18.48
N LYS A 527 5.23 16.22 19.37
CA LYS A 527 5.00 16.97 20.62
C LYS A 527 3.54 17.33 20.94
N LYS A 528 3.02 16.79 22.05
CA LYS A 528 1.76 17.25 22.66
C LYS A 528 1.78 18.78 22.80
N THR A 529 0.68 19.46 22.48
CA THR A 529 0.66 20.92 22.26
C THR A 529 0.92 21.70 23.55
N GLY A 530 2.16 22.14 23.75
CA GLY A 530 2.58 22.91 24.93
C GLY A 530 3.79 23.80 24.65
N LYS A 531 3.55 25.00 24.11
CA LYS A 531 4.49 26.12 23.87
C LYS A 531 5.74 25.80 23.01
N CYS A 532 5.88 26.53 21.90
CA CYS A 532 7.12 26.55 21.13
C CYS A 532 8.24 27.28 21.89
N ASN A 533 9.15 26.54 22.50
CA ASN A 533 10.52 26.99 22.70
C ASN A 533 11.34 26.55 21.47
N SER A 534 11.67 27.49 20.60
CA SER A 534 12.61 27.29 19.50
C SER A 534 14.04 27.09 20.02
N PRO A 535 14.87 26.23 19.41
CA PRO A 535 16.30 26.20 19.70
C PRO A 535 16.91 27.58 19.45
N LYS A 536 17.70 28.09 20.40
CA LYS A 536 18.52 29.28 20.17
C LYS A 536 19.70 28.89 19.27
N GLY A 537 19.60 29.19 17.98
CA GLY A 537 20.76 29.15 17.09
C GLY A 537 21.74 30.25 17.47
N ASN A 538 23.03 29.91 17.60
CA ASN A 538 24.07 30.91 17.77
C ASN A 538 24.09 31.84 16.55
N THR A 539 24.10 33.14 16.80
CA THR A 539 24.30 34.18 15.80
C THR A 539 25.36 35.13 16.33
N GLU A 540 26.59 34.94 15.90
CA GLU A 540 27.67 35.91 16.10
C GLU A 540 27.55 37.03 15.07
N ASN A 541 27.81 38.26 15.49
CA ASN A 541 28.08 39.46 14.67
C ASN A 541 26.98 39.83 13.65
N ASP A 542 26.39 41.03 13.73
CA ASP A 542 27.11 42.26 13.39
C ASP A 542 26.46 43.54 13.98
N LYS A 543 27.26 44.63 14.01
CA LYS A 543 26.91 46.07 14.20
C LYS A 543 25.61 46.49 14.93
N GLY A 544 25.81 47.17 16.07
CA GLY A 544 25.79 48.64 16.01
C GLY A 544 24.75 49.44 16.83
N ALA A 545 25.28 50.42 17.57
CA ALA A 545 24.66 51.70 17.99
C ALA A 545 23.51 51.76 19.03
N HIS A 546 23.86 52.30 20.20
CA HIS A 546 23.14 53.35 20.96
C HIS A 546 21.77 53.03 21.62
N GLY A 547 21.78 52.96 22.96
CA GLY A 547 20.59 53.09 23.82
C GLY A 547 20.94 53.16 25.31
N LYS A 548 20.71 54.29 25.99
CA LYS A 548 21.03 54.49 27.42
C LYS A 548 19.83 54.16 28.32
N SER A 549 20.04 53.49 29.47
CA SER A 549 19.69 54.01 30.83
C SER A 549 19.49 52.93 31.92
N LYS A 550 20.13 53.14 33.09
CA LYS A 550 19.72 53.00 34.52
C LYS A 550 18.52 52.09 34.93
N ARG A 551 18.42 51.49 36.14
CA ARG A 551 19.30 51.28 37.34
C ARG A 551 18.57 50.35 38.38
N HIS A 552 19.30 49.93 39.43
CA HIS A 552 18.88 49.21 40.67
C HIS A 552 18.94 47.66 40.57
N ARG A 553 19.59 46.92 41.51
CA ARG A 553 19.51 46.80 42.99
C ARG A 553 18.22 46.08 43.44
N MET A 554 18.22 45.11 44.37
CA MET A 554 19.25 44.74 45.36
C MET A 554 19.34 43.22 45.68
N SER A 555 20.16 42.91 46.68
CA SER A 555 20.61 41.64 47.33
C SER A 555 19.51 40.70 47.89
N GLU A 556 19.73 39.53 48.55
CA GLU A 556 20.86 38.88 49.28
C GLU A 556 20.95 37.33 49.04
N ARG A 557 21.61 36.49 49.89
CA ARG A 557 23.06 36.17 49.87
C ARG A 557 23.50 35.16 50.99
N CYS A 558 23.39 33.84 50.78
CA CYS A 558 24.04 32.77 51.59
C CYS A 558 24.58 31.66 50.63
N THR A 559 25.84 31.19 50.62
CA THR A 559 26.67 30.46 51.62
C THR A 559 26.07 29.13 52.07
N THR A 560 26.77 27.98 52.04
CA THR A 560 28.18 27.71 52.42
C THR A 560 29.00 26.79 51.48
N ASP A 561 30.33 26.72 51.72
CA ASP A 561 31.37 25.98 50.95
C ASP A 561 31.64 24.52 51.38
N HIS A 562 32.28 23.72 50.49
CA HIS A 562 33.43 22.79 50.68
C HIS A 562 33.64 22.00 49.35
N LYS A 563 34.80 21.82 48.66
CA LYS A 563 36.24 21.59 48.97
C LYS A 563 36.50 20.30 49.78
N SER A 564 37.44 19.39 49.46
CA SER A 564 38.42 19.16 48.35
C SER A 564 39.10 17.76 48.59
N THR A 565 39.93 17.05 47.79
CA THR A 565 40.66 17.20 46.50
C THR A 565 40.98 15.78 45.92
N GLN A 566 41.66 15.65 44.76
CA GLN A 566 42.38 14.41 44.35
C GLN A 566 43.71 14.20 45.13
N PRO A 567 44.45 13.08 44.91
CA PRO A 567 45.58 13.16 43.96
C PRO A 567 45.83 11.90 43.09
N ASP A 568 46.64 12.05 42.04
CA ASP A 568 47.23 10.96 41.23
C ASP A 568 48.42 10.27 41.91
N ASN A 569 48.72 9.02 41.52
CA ASN A 569 50.09 8.69 41.07
C ASN A 569 50.22 7.38 40.26
N THR A 570 51.36 7.22 39.59
CA THR A 570 51.69 6.09 38.69
C THR A 570 52.73 5.13 39.27
N SER A 571 52.70 3.84 38.90
CA SER A 571 53.87 2.94 38.94
C SER A 571 53.75 1.77 37.95
N LYS A 572 54.83 0.98 37.78
CA LYS A 572 54.95 -0.14 36.82
C LYS A 572 55.49 -1.43 37.47
N HIS A 573 55.33 -2.53 36.73
CA HIS A 573 56.23 -3.70 36.63
C HIS A 573 56.19 -4.86 37.66
N VAL A 574 55.79 -6.05 37.16
CA VAL A 574 56.62 -7.29 37.03
C VAL A 574 56.53 -8.42 38.10
N HIS A 575 56.52 -9.67 37.57
CA HIS A 575 56.78 -10.99 38.20
C HIS A 575 55.76 -11.59 39.20
N GLU A 576 55.56 -12.92 39.31
CA GLU A 576 55.74 -14.02 38.34
C GLU A 576 54.96 -15.34 38.67
N LYS A 577 54.80 -16.20 37.65
CA LYS A 577 54.59 -17.69 37.63
C LYS A 577 54.05 -18.45 38.85
N THR A 578 52.91 -19.13 38.64
CA THR A 578 52.72 -20.62 38.64
C THR A 578 51.35 -20.91 38.01
N LYS A 579 51.07 -21.85 37.08
CA LYS A 579 51.40 -23.29 36.88
C LYS A 579 50.77 -24.19 37.97
N GLU A 580 50.04 -25.29 37.66
CA GLU A 580 49.80 -25.98 36.37
C GLU A 580 48.58 -26.94 36.42
N LYS A 581 48.08 -27.38 35.24
CA LYS A 581 47.33 -28.63 34.94
C LYS A 581 45.95 -28.91 35.57
N HIS A 582 44.91 -28.88 34.73
CA HIS A 582 43.85 -29.90 34.44
C HIS A 582 42.67 -29.14 33.78
N HIS A 583 41.97 -29.58 32.71
CA HIS A 583 42.05 -30.78 31.88
C HIS A 583 42.12 -30.41 30.38
N HIS A 584 42.69 -31.28 29.53
CA HIS A 584 42.89 -30.99 28.10
C HIS A 584 42.25 -32.06 27.18
N THR A 585 40.92 -32.08 27.13
CA THR A 585 40.10 -33.01 26.32
C THR A 585 38.77 -32.35 25.95
N ASN A 586 38.68 -31.76 24.73
CA ASN A 586 37.48 -31.48 23.91
C ASN A 586 37.75 -30.46 22.77
N GLN A 587 38.92 -30.50 22.12
CA GLN A 587 39.27 -29.58 21.00
C GLN A 587 39.99 -30.26 19.81
N LYS A 588 39.88 -31.59 19.64
CA LYS A 588 40.39 -32.29 18.44
C LYS A 588 39.29 -32.81 17.52
N ASP A 589 38.23 -33.37 18.05
CA ASP A 589 37.25 -34.16 17.27
C ASP A 589 36.43 -33.32 16.27
N ASN A 590 36.28 -32.01 16.53
CA ASN A 590 35.61 -31.08 15.61
C ASN A 590 36.49 -30.58 14.45
N LYS A 591 37.79 -30.92 14.39
CA LYS A 591 38.67 -30.51 13.27
C LYS A 591 38.89 -31.57 12.19
N GLU A 592 38.47 -32.82 12.41
CA GLU A 592 38.51 -33.86 11.37
C GLU A 592 37.20 -33.96 10.58
N LYS A 593 36.04 -33.80 11.23
CA LYS A 593 34.73 -33.83 10.53
C LYS A 593 34.59 -32.79 9.42
N HIS A 594 35.16 -31.59 9.58
CA HIS A 594 35.13 -30.56 8.54
C HIS A 594 36.11 -30.78 7.37
N LYS A 595 37.06 -31.72 7.47
CA LYS A 595 38.07 -31.95 6.42
C LYS A 595 37.68 -33.00 5.38
N ASN A 596 36.67 -33.83 5.63
CA ASN A 596 36.16 -34.78 4.63
C ASN A 596 35.09 -34.16 3.73
N THR A 597 34.15 -33.36 4.27
CA THR A 597 33.06 -32.75 3.48
C THR A 597 33.52 -31.78 2.40
N GLN A 598 34.70 -31.16 2.53
CA GLN A 598 35.27 -30.34 1.44
C GLN A 598 35.89 -31.19 0.32
N LYS A 599 36.35 -32.42 0.59
CA LYS A 599 37.05 -33.27 -0.39
C LYS A 599 36.13 -34.02 -1.37
N GLU A 600 34.84 -34.10 -1.08
CA GLU A 600 33.85 -34.66 -2.00
C GLU A 600 33.30 -33.58 -2.95
N ALA A 601 33.06 -32.36 -2.43
CA ALA A 601 32.58 -31.22 -3.22
C ALA A 601 33.57 -30.73 -4.31
N GLU A 602 34.88 -30.97 -4.16
CA GLU A 602 35.90 -30.60 -5.16
C GLU A 602 36.00 -31.63 -6.31
N LYS A 603 35.49 -32.86 -6.14
CA LYS A 603 35.62 -33.92 -7.17
C LYS A 603 34.58 -33.89 -8.29
N GLU A 604 33.48 -33.14 -8.14
CA GLU A 604 32.46 -32.99 -9.18
C GLU A 604 32.62 -31.73 -10.06
N LYS A 605 33.63 -30.88 -9.79
CA LYS A 605 33.87 -29.66 -10.57
C LYS A 605 34.96 -29.75 -11.64
N GLU A 606 35.78 -30.81 -11.65
CA GLU A 606 36.71 -31.09 -12.75
C GLU A 606 36.07 -31.95 -13.86
N LYS A 607 35.13 -31.36 -14.61
CA LYS A 607 34.75 -31.74 -16.00
C LYS A 607 33.66 -30.82 -16.56
N LEU A 608 34.04 -29.82 -17.37
CA LEU A 608 33.41 -29.44 -18.67
C LEU A 608 33.87 -28.05 -19.18
N THR A 609 35.00 -28.06 -19.89
CA THR A 609 35.47 -27.06 -20.88
C THR A 609 36.44 -27.81 -21.83
N PRO A 610 36.67 -27.40 -23.10
CA PRO A 610 36.81 -26.01 -23.54
C PRO A 610 36.12 -25.68 -24.89
N GLU A 611 36.63 -24.66 -25.58
CA GLU A 611 36.03 -23.99 -26.74
C GLU A 611 36.44 -24.54 -28.14
N LYS A 612 35.66 -24.09 -29.16
CA LYS A 612 36.08 -23.59 -30.49
C LYS A 612 36.73 -24.51 -31.57
N GLN A 613 36.22 -24.24 -32.79
CA GLN A 613 36.85 -24.30 -34.13
C GLN A 613 36.89 -25.61 -34.95
N LYS A 614 36.28 -25.47 -36.14
CA LYS A 614 36.60 -26.02 -37.47
C LYS A 614 36.11 -27.43 -37.89
N GLU A 615 35.51 -27.40 -39.08
CA GLU A 615 35.23 -28.43 -40.09
C GLU A 615 36.45 -29.34 -40.42
N PRO A 616 36.26 -30.59 -40.94
CA PRO A 616 35.65 -30.80 -42.26
C PRO A 616 34.77 -32.06 -42.49
N GLU A 617 34.32 -32.20 -43.73
CA GLU A 617 33.54 -33.30 -44.33
C GLU A 617 34.13 -34.71 -44.09
N LYS A 618 33.27 -35.75 -43.98
CA LYS A 618 33.07 -36.75 -45.06
C LYS A 618 32.10 -37.91 -44.78
N ASP A 619 31.32 -38.22 -45.82
CA ASP A 619 30.91 -39.55 -46.34
C ASP A 619 30.22 -40.65 -45.49
N LYS A 620 29.04 -41.02 -46.01
CA LYS A 620 28.57 -42.38 -46.38
C LYS A 620 28.27 -43.43 -45.30
N GLU A 621 26.98 -43.53 -45.00
CA GLU A 621 26.12 -44.64 -45.50
C GLU A 621 26.69 -46.09 -45.43
N LYS A 622 26.25 -46.85 -44.42
CA LYS A 622 25.81 -48.26 -44.55
C LYS A 622 24.53 -48.44 -43.72
N VAL A 623 23.35 -48.83 -44.23
CA VAL A 623 22.94 -49.96 -45.09
C VAL A 623 22.64 -51.25 -44.29
N LYS A 624 21.34 -51.42 -43.96
CA LYS A 624 20.53 -52.67 -43.93
C LYS A 624 21.01 -53.80 -42.96
N THR A 625 20.22 -54.82 -42.55
CA THR A 625 19.03 -55.43 -43.17
C THR A 625 18.17 -56.25 -42.19
N THR A 626 16.84 -56.03 -42.17
CA THR A 626 15.75 -57.02 -41.94
C THR A 626 14.41 -56.28 -42.15
N LEU A 627 13.60 -56.44 -43.22
CA LEU A 627 13.00 -57.56 -43.96
C LEU A 627 11.77 -58.23 -43.30
N LYS A 628 10.58 -57.87 -43.86
CA LYS A 628 9.41 -58.74 -44.17
C LYS A 628 8.61 -59.36 -42.99
N GLU A 629 7.31 -59.66 -43.10
CA GLU A 629 6.26 -59.37 -44.10
C GLU A 629 4.88 -59.40 -43.39
N HIS A 630 3.90 -58.55 -43.73
CA HIS A 630 2.79 -58.83 -44.67
C HIS A 630 2.05 -57.48 -44.96
N ARG A 631 1.73 -57.10 -46.21
CA ARG A 631 0.49 -57.38 -46.98
C ARG A 631 -0.80 -56.79 -46.35
N THR A 632 -1.71 -56.06 -47.04
CA THR A 632 -1.84 -55.44 -48.40
C THR A 632 -3.13 -54.54 -48.41
N ALA A 633 -3.62 -53.78 -49.41
CA ALA A 633 -3.25 -53.42 -50.81
C ALA A 633 -4.16 -52.25 -51.34
N GLN A 634 -3.69 -51.49 -52.37
CA GLN A 634 -4.49 -50.73 -53.39
C GLN A 634 -5.30 -49.48 -52.92
N LYS A 635 -5.57 -48.43 -53.73
CA LYS A 635 -5.19 -48.05 -55.12
C LYS A 635 -5.38 -46.54 -55.37
N GLU A 636 -4.62 -45.93 -56.29
CA GLU A 636 -4.94 -44.66 -56.97
C GLU A 636 -5.65 -44.92 -58.34
N PRO A 637 -6.05 -43.88 -59.11
CA PRO A 637 -5.08 -43.28 -60.04
C PRO A 637 -5.19 -41.74 -60.26
N GLU A 638 -4.13 -41.16 -60.85
CA GLU A 638 -4.17 -39.88 -61.60
C GLU A 638 -5.00 -40.04 -62.91
N LYS A 639 -5.20 -39.07 -63.84
CA LYS A 639 -4.56 -37.78 -64.17
C LYS A 639 -5.44 -37.07 -65.24
N ASP A 640 -5.43 -35.73 -65.34
CA ASP A 640 -5.25 -35.05 -66.63
C ASP A 640 -4.93 -33.54 -66.51
N LYS A 641 -4.56 -32.88 -67.61
CA LYS A 641 -4.35 -31.42 -67.75
C LYS A 641 -4.82 -30.91 -69.11
N THR A 642 -5.62 -29.84 -69.12
CA THR A 642 -5.74 -28.92 -70.28
C THR A 642 -6.21 -27.53 -69.82
N ALA A 643 -5.96 -26.50 -70.63
CA ALA A 643 -6.38 -25.11 -70.39
C ALA A 643 -6.92 -24.49 -71.71
N PRO A 644 -7.72 -23.42 -71.65
CA PRO A 644 -7.17 -22.08 -71.95
C PRO A 644 -7.77 -20.93 -71.09
N LYS A 645 -7.58 -19.67 -71.50
CA LYS A 645 -7.81 -18.41 -70.75
C LYS A 645 -9.06 -17.61 -71.15
N GLU A 646 -9.58 -16.84 -70.18
CA GLU A 646 -10.16 -15.46 -70.23
C GLU A 646 -11.35 -15.17 -71.18
N PRO A 647 -12.32 -14.34 -70.72
CA PRO A 647 -12.24 -12.88 -70.96
C PRO A 647 -12.61 -11.99 -69.74
N GLU A 648 -12.80 -10.68 -69.96
CA GLU A 648 -12.82 -9.61 -68.95
C GLU A 648 -14.16 -9.33 -68.22
N LYS A 649 -14.02 -8.67 -67.05
CA LYS A 649 -14.83 -7.57 -66.46
C LYS A 649 -16.30 -7.37 -66.91
N ASP A 650 -17.18 -7.24 -65.92
CA ASP A 650 -18.00 -6.02 -65.82
C ASP A 650 -18.21 -5.58 -64.36
N LYS A 651 -18.81 -4.41 -64.14
CA LYS A 651 -18.94 -3.69 -62.87
C LYS A 651 -20.35 -3.80 -62.31
N THR A 652 -20.46 -3.79 -60.98
CA THR A 652 -21.58 -3.10 -60.30
C THR A 652 -21.22 -2.80 -58.86
N ALA A 653 -21.65 -1.65 -58.33
CA ALA A 653 -21.36 -1.23 -56.97
C ALA A 653 -22.46 -1.67 -56.01
N TYR A 654 -22.07 -2.18 -54.83
CA TYR A 654 -22.99 -2.31 -53.70
C TYR A 654 -23.02 -1.00 -52.90
N LYS A 655 -24.23 -0.54 -52.58
CA LYS A 655 -24.47 0.67 -51.79
C LYS A 655 -24.43 0.35 -50.29
N GLU A 656 -24.05 1.35 -49.49
CA GLU A 656 -24.32 1.35 -48.06
C GLU A 656 -25.84 1.39 -47.78
N PRO A 657 -26.35 0.72 -46.74
CA PRO A 657 -27.66 1.01 -46.17
C PRO A 657 -27.62 2.28 -45.30
N GLU A 658 -28.71 3.04 -45.27
CA GLU A 658 -28.77 4.35 -44.60
C GLU A 658 -28.89 4.29 -43.08
N LYS A 659 -28.60 5.43 -42.43
CA LYS A 659 -28.75 5.64 -40.98
C LYS A 659 -30.22 5.80 -40.60
N ASP A 660 -30.82 4.76 -40.01
CA ASP A 660 -32.13 4.92 -39.37
C ASP A 660 -32.00 5.71 -38.05
N LYS A 661 -33.01 6.53 -37.75
CA LYS A 661 -33.09 7.42 -36.58
C LYS A 661 -34.40 7.19 -35.84
N THR A 662 -34.40 6.27 -34.88
CA THR A 662 -35.52 6.09 -33.95
C THR A 662 -35.25 6.86 -32.65
N ALA A 663 -36.25 7.61 -32.19
CA ALA A 663 -36.14 8.49 -31.04
C ALA A 663 -36.45 7.75 -29.73
N TYR A 664 -35.64 7.97 -28.69
CA TYR A 664 -35.99 7.56 -27.33
C TYR A 664 -37.17 8.39 -26.83
N LYS A 665 -38.24 7.71 -26.41
CA LYS A 665 -39.34 8.31 -25.64
C LYS A 665 -38.95 8.37 -24.16
N GLU A 666 -39.35 9.44 -23.50
CA GLU A 666 -39.37 9.52 -22.04
C GLU A 666 -40.46 8.56 -21.48
N PRO A 667 -40.24 7.92 -20.31
CA PRO A 667 -41.29 7.21 -19.60
C PRO A 667 -42.23 8.22 -18.89
N GLU A 668 -43.54 8.06 -19.07
CA GLU A 668 -44.54 8.93 -18.47
C GLU A 668 -44.69 8.72 -16.96
N LYS A 669 -45.23 9.73 -16.27
CA LYS A 669 -45.50 9.72 -14.83
C LYS A 669 -46.83 9.04 -14.55
N ASP A 670 -46.81 7.84 -13.99
CA ASP A 670 -48.03 7.23 -13.47
C ASP A 670 -48.57 8.02 -12.26
N LYS A 671 -49.90 8.09 -12.15
CA LYS A 671 -50.67 8.79 -11.13
C LYS A 671 -51.87 7.95 -10.73
N THR A 672 -51.71 7.12 -9.71
CA THR A 672 -52.83 6.51 -8.99
C THR A 672 -52.96 7.13 -7.60
N ALA A 673 -54.15 7.64 -7.30
CA ALA A 673 -54.45 8.24 -6.01
C ALA A 673 -55.22 7.25 -5.13
N HIS A 674 -54.76 7.03 -3.90
CA HIS A 674 -55.55 6.40 -2.86
C HIS A 674 -55.88 7.39 -1.74
N LYS A 675 -57.06 7.20 -1.14
CA LYS A 675 -57.65 8.10 -0.15
C LYS A 675 -57.19 7.71 1.25
N GLU A 676 -56.83 8.68 2.07
CA GLU A 676 -56.90 8.56 3.52
C GLU A 676 -58.21 9.20 4.03
N PRO A 677 -58.88 8.61 5.04
CA PRO A 677 -60.06 9.19 5.67
C PRO A 677 -59.69 10.20 6.77
N GLU A 678 -60.69 10.98 7.18
CA GLU A 678 -60.59 12.11 8.10
C GLU A 678 -60.93 11.70 9.55
N LYS A 679 -60.59 12.57 10.54
CA LYS A 679 -61.08 12.61 11.94
C LYS A 679 -60.47 11.57 12.91
N ASP A 680 -60.38 11.81 14.23
CA ASP A 680 -60.88 12.89 15.10
C ASP A 680 -59.76 13.39 16.08
N LYS A 681 -59.57 14.70 16.28
CA LYS A 681 -60.06 15.60 17.36
C LYS A 681 -59.40 15.50 18.76
N GLU A 682 -59.35 16.70 19.37
CA GLU A 682 -58.98 17.11 20.76
C GLU A 682 -57.47 17.39 20.96
N GLY A 683 -57.02 18.51 21.55
CA GLY A 683 -57.62 19.59 22.35
C GLY A 683 -56.51 20.11 23.31
N ASP A 684 -56.48 21.29 23.92
CA ASP A 684 -57.25 22.54 23.85
C ASP A 684 -56.30 23.70 24.25
N SER A 685 -56.66 24.95 23.91
CA SER A 685 -56.29 26.17 24.67
C SER A 685 -54.89 26.81 24.49
N LYS A 686 -54.66 28.12 24.71
CA LYS A 686 -55.56 29.26 25.03
C LYS A 686 -54.83 30.62 24.81
N LYS A 687 -55.57 31.65 24.31
CA LYS A 687 -55.25 33.11 24.33
C LYS A 687 -53.99 33.54 23.52
N GLY A 688 -53.80 34.77 23.01
CA GLY A 688 -54.42 36.10 23.19
C GLY A 688 -53.27 37.15 23.28
N GLU A 689 -53.31 38.43 22.87
CA GLU A 689 -54.32 39.33 22.28
C GLU A 689 -53.62 40.43 21.43
N LYS A 690 -54.36 41.24 20.63
CA LYS A 690 -54.15 42.72 20.35
C LYS A 690 -52.77 43.22 19.76
N GLU A 691 -52.62 44.35 19.06
CA GLU A 691 -53.54 45.41 18.61
C GLU A 691 -53.05 46.22 17.36
N LYS A 692 -54.00 46.89 16.67
CA LYS A 692 -53.94 48.17 15.91
C LYS A 692 -52.75 48.55 14.98
N ARG A 693 -53.12 48.72 13.69
CA ARG A 693 -52.99 49.93 12.83
C ARG A 693 -51.63 50.64 12.67
N ASN A 694 -51.21 50.84 11.41
CA ASN A 694 -51.42 52.15 10.75
C ASN A 694 -51.37 52.11 9.21
N ILE A 695 -51.73 53.23 8.55
CA ILE A 695 -52.01 53.34 7.09
C ILE A 695 -51.24 54.50 6.44
N LYS A 696 -50.69 54.30 5.22
CA LYS A 696 -50.67 55.33 4.15
C LYS A 696 -50.44 54.72 2.75
N LYS A 697 -50.85 55.45 1.69
CA LYS A 697 -50.87 55.03 0.27
C LYS A 697 -50.20 56.06 -0.65
N GLY A 698 -49.65 55.59 -1.78
CA GLY A 698 -49.38 56.30 -3.04
C GLY A 698 -48.97 55.24 -4.08
N LYS A 699 -49.59 55.09 -5.27
CA LYS A 699 -49.73 55.99 -6.45
C LYS A 699 -48.37 56.39 -7.05
N SER A 700 -48.10 56.26 -8.36
CA SER A 700 -48.88 55.68 -9.49
C SER A 700 -48.00 55.47 -10.75
N SER A 701 -48.48 54.66 -11.71
CA SER A 701 -47.87 54.28 -13.02
C SER A 701 -48.05 55.37 -14.13
N PRO A 702 -47.82 55.13 -15.46
CA PRO A 702 -46.96 54.17 -16.19
C PRO A 702 -46.19 54.74 -17.43
N GLN A 703 -45.22 53.97 -17.99
CA GLN A 703 -44.86 53.90 -19.44
C GLN A 703 -43.96 52.64 -19.68
N VAL A 704 -43.93 51.85 -20.78
CA VAL A 704 -44.53 51.78 -22.14
C VAL A 704 -43.63 52.24 -23.34
N LYS A 705 -43.61 51.43 -24.44
CA LYS A 705 -42.88 51.53 -25.75
C LYS A 705 -41.37 51.22 -25.75
N GLN A 706 -40.73 50.67 -26.82
CA GLN A 706 -41.22 49.79 -27.93
C GLN A 706 -40.06 49.04 -28.65
N THR A 707 -40.41 48.01 -29.43
CA THR A 707 -39.59 47.05 -30.21
C THR A 707 -38.66 47.56 -31.33
N LYS A 708 -37.49 46.92 -31.52
CA LYS A 708 -36.82 46.42 -32.77
C LYS A 708 -35.43 45.85 -32.38
N ARG A 709 -34.87 44.70 -32.82
CA ARG A 709 -34.99 43.75 -33.97
C ARG A 709 -34.05 44.06 -35.15
N LEU A 710 -33.39 43.00 -35.66
CA LEU A 710 -32.34 42.92 -36.71
C LEU A 710 -30.91 43.08 -36.16
N LYS A 711 -29.85 42.56 -36.79
CA LYS A 711 -29.58 41.28 -37.51
C LYS A 711 -28.09 41.33 -37.89
N GLY A 712 -27.39 40.19 -37.90
CA GLY A 712 -25.97 40.06 -38.24
C GLY A 712 -25.55 38.63 -38.07
#